data_AF-B0CVX5-F1
#
_entry.id   AF-B0CVX5-F1
#
_cell.length_a   1.000
_cell.length_b   1.000
_cell.length_c   1.000
_cell.angle_alpha   90.00
_cell.angle_beta   90.00
_cell.angle_gamma   90.00
#
_symmetry.space_group_name_H-M   'P 1'
#
loop_
_entity.id
_entity.type
_entity.pdbx_description
1 polymer ?
#
loop_
_entity_poly.entity_id
_entity_poly.type
_entity_poly.pdbx_seq_one_letter_code
_entity_poly.pdbx_strand_id
1 'polypeptide(L)'
;MAAANAFGPRFTKLVERWQSAVNIIHIGKLTPARCRDESFPKQPSAFKMSSPLSLASLKKLTVPQLKALCKEQHITGYSKLPKDAIIQKLLDHQNLGTTCDAISGAVPPITNGKPTNIASTSPCGKPLDTSANNPSIAAKKAPPVISETATIPSNHSDADRLLASPPSFQAVAHDTLAQISVSEGPAVHFTDADSDGRGISAATSKRPLILCEPPLPSKKAKNASPRISVDPIFKVPDIPRKPSNTVIAVVAPQSLALTSFVERNTSVSAARVSGKRFKPLLLKNQQSEVVKAASTRTLETGQLEPKGPTSSSDSVINHLDFPRPKSIKLYPVSLPPSVSQRRRVPTLSLALCAISKGDLKLCAQVSRLFRYSAYMAAKHQLLLYFPGRRLDALIKQHPASMTNFWPYLHSREEEVLARKTAYGASFLGKALEEATITDRLWSSPDHDKQIVIAIRFLMTRFFFFVSIGQEDSRDSPDIWGIIIDVQEAILNEIWTITIRSSSSTSVFYVLESTCEVIGLPQIPEESIRTSFAPTRHSSSLRVDWSAYISQRLENSAEPPKTLLEHLQWTNHEEYDRGISKLWLSRIRNEGQLGISKEVVARRYTFACIVSNSVSGSWLTLTEMAQEFNDMPSQHPRQQKHQKINLFLPAHHHVESVHFTTSAGKALHPALAVVQTPGREYYILKDNGMQVGCEEDGVAPVWMSLLGCNSLGGV
;
A
#
# COMPACT_ATOMS: atom_id res chain seq x y z
N MET A 1 -24.75 -47.45 -17.41
CA MET A 1 -23.69 -48.46 -17.14
C MET A 1 -22.42 -48.25 -17.98
N ALA A 2 -22.49 -47.77 -19.23
CA ALA A 2 -21.27 -47.49 -20.02
C ALA A 2 -20.37 -46.35 -19.46
N ALA A 3 -20.94 -45.39 -18.71
CA ALA A 3 -20.15 -44.33 -18.05
C ALA A 3 -19.41 -44.79 -16.77
N ALA A 4 -19.70 -45.98 -16.24
CA ALA A 4 -19.08 -46.47 -15.00
C ALA A 4 -17.67 -47.08 -15.21
N ASN A 5 -17.40 -47.62 -16.41
CA ASN A 5 -16.14 -48.30 -16.70
C ASN A 5 -14.99 -47.35 -17.08
N ALA A 6 -15.27 -46.10 -17.45
CA ALA A 6 -14.24 -45.10 -17.80
C ALA A 6 -13.58 -44.44 -16.57
N PHE A 7 -14.13 -44.61 -15.37
CA PHE A 7 -13.65 -43.94 -14.16
C PHE A 7 -12.71 -44.79 -13.31
N GLY A 8 -12.59 -46.10 -13.55
CA GLY A 8 -11.90 -47.05 -12.65
C GLY A 8 -10.56 -46.56 -12.09
N PRO A 9 -9.52 -46.33 -12.92
CA PRO A 9 -8.19 -45.98 -12.41
C PRO A 9 -8.09 -44.58 -11.79
N ARG A 10 -8.87 -43.62 -12.31
CA ARG A 10 -8.89 -42.23 -11.79
C ARG A 10 -9.69 -42.12 -10.50
N PHE A 11 -10.76 -42.90 -10.38
CA PHE A 11 -11.58 -42.96 -9.18
C PHE A 11 -10.84 -43.64 -8.03
N THR A 12 -10.06 -44.70 -8.28
CA THR A 12 -9.23 -45.31 -7.22
C THR A 12 -8.18 -44.33 -6.68
N LYS A 13 -7.48 -43.60 -7.56
CA LYS A 13 -6.54 -42.54 -7.13
C LYS A 13 -7.23 -41.38 -6.40
N LEU A 14 -8.46 -41.04 -6.78
CA LEU A 14 -9.27 -40.04 -6.08
C LEU A 14 -9.69 -40.53 -4.70
N VAL A 15 -10.06 -41.81 -4.56
CA VAL A 15 -10.41 -42.45 -3.29
C VAL A 15 -9.19 -42.55 -2.38
N GLU A 16 -8.01 -42.90 -2.90
CA GLU A 16 -6.74 -42.89 -2.14
C GLU A 16 -6.37 -41.48 -1.64
N ARG A 17 -6.49 -40.46 -2.50
CA ARG A 17 -6.30 -39.05 -2.11
C ARG A 17 -7.36 -38.60 -1.09
N TRP A 18 -8.59 -39.06 -1.24
CA TRP A 18 -9.68 -38.80 -0.30
C TRP A 18 -9.42 -39.45 1.06
N GLN A 19 -8.97 -40.70 1.11
CA GLN A 19 -8.57 -41.37 2.34
C GLN A 19 -7.40 -40.65 3.01
N SER A 20 -6.42 -40.18 2.24
CA SER A 20 -5.30 -39.38 2.76
C SER A 20 -5.77 -38.05 3.34
N ALA A 21 -6.64 -37.30 2.65
CA ALA A 21 -7.19 -36.04 3.14
C ALA A 21 -8.10 -36.22 4.37
N VAL A 22 -8.92 -37.28 4.42
CA VAL A 22 -9.76 -37.61 5.57
C VAL A 22 -8.91 -38.00 6.79
N ASN A 23 -7.81 -38.72 6.58
CA ASN A 23 -6.86 -39.05 7.65
C ASN A 23 -6.18 -37.80 8.22
N ILE A 24 -5.81 -36.82 7.37
CA ILE A 24 -5.25 -35.53 7.83
C ILE A 24 -6.28 -34.76 8.68
N ILE A 25 -7.57 -34.78 8.30
CA ILE A 25 -8.64 -34.10 9.05
C ILE A 25 -8.97 -34.81 10.37
N HIS A 26 -8.84 -36.14 10.44
CA HIS A 26 -9.06 -36.89 11.69
C HIS A 26 -7.95 -36.67 12.74
N ILE A 27 -6.73 -36.36 12.30
CA ILE A 27 -5.60 -36.06 13.21
C ILE A 27 -5.73 -34.64 13.82
N GLY A 28 -6.50 -33.73 13.23
CA GLY A 28 -6.67 -32.35 13.68
C GLY A 28 -7.77 -32.08 14.73
N LYS A 29 -8.37 -33.11 15.35
CA LYS A 29 -9.41 -32.92 16.40
C LYS A 29 -8.85 -33.08 17.82
N LEU A 30 -8.10 -32.08 18.27
CA LEU A 30 -7.93 -31.74 19.69
C LEU A 30 -7.96 -30.20 19.82
N THR A 31 -8.79 -29.71 20.74
CA THR A 31 -8.94 -28.36 21.37
C THR A 31 -8.26 -27.10 20.77
N PRO A 32 -8.88 -25.91 20.91
CA PRO A 32 -8.35 -24.67 20.34
C PRO A 32 -7.10 -24.20 21.08
N ALA A 33 -5.92 -24.44 20.51
CA ALA A 33 -4.65 -23.99 21.05
C ALA A 33 -4.16 -22.73 20.33
N ARG A 34 -3.80 -21.75 21.15
CA ARG A 34 -2.75 -20.74 20.93
C ARG A 34 -1.69 -21.24 19.95
N CYS A 35 -1.36 -20.42 18.95
CA CYS A 35 -0.16 -20.58 18.14
C CYS A 35 1.08 -20.52 19.05
N ARG A 36 1.68 -21.68 19.33
CA ARG A 36 3.09 -21.82 19.65
C ARG A 36 3.77 -22.46 18.45
N ASP A 37 4.89 -21.88 18.06
CA ASP A 37 5.86 -22.42 17.12
C ASP A 37 6.28 -23.83 17.55
N GLU A 38 6.07 -24.83 16.69
CA GLU A 38 6.95 -25.99 16.62
C GLU A 38 7.14 -26.45 15.18
N SER A 39 8.42 -26.58 14.87
CA SER A 39 9.07 -26.99 13.63
C SER A 39 8.85 -28.46 13.28
N PHE A 40 8.61 -28.74 11.99
CA PHE A 40 8.81 -30.06 11.38
C PHE A 40 10.09 -30.09 10.50
N PRO A 41 10.72 -31.26 10.30
CA PRO A 41 12.12 -31.37 9.94
C PRO A 41 12.35 -31.20 8.42
N LYS A 42 13.36 -30.40 8.08
CA LYS A 42 13.86 -30.21 6.71
C LYS A 42 14.84 -31.32 6.34
N GLN A 43 14.67 -31.87 5.12
CA GLN A 43 15.74 -32.53 4.37
C GLN A 43 16.89 -31.55 4.06
N PRO A 44 18.13 -32.03 3.88
CA PRO A 44 19.31 -31.17 3.83
C PRO A 44 19.39 -30.44 2.48
N SER A 45 19.14 -29.14 2.49
CA SER A 45 19.53 -28.23 1.41
C SER A 45 20.79 -27.48 1.86
N ALA A 46 21.79 -27.43 0.97
CA ALA A 46 23.08 -26.83 1.22
C ALA A 46 22.94 -25.35 1.60
N PHE A 47 23.26 -25.04 2.85
CA PHE A 47 23.40 -23.67 3.34
C PHE A 47 24.62 -23.02 2.68
N LYS A 48 24.39 -21.97 1.90
CA LYS A 48 25.41 -20.99 1.53
C LYS A 48 24.94 -19.63 2.04
N MET A 49 25.41 -19.26 3.23
CA MET A 49 25.33 -17.91 3.76
C MET A 49 26.69 -17.59 4.38
N SER A 50 27.49 -16.76 3.72
CA SER A 50 28.71 -16.21 4.29
C SER A 50 28.48 -14.72 4.53
N SER A 51 28.21 -14.35 5.78
CA SER A 51 28.35 -12.97 6.23
C SER A 51 29.80 -12.49 6.01
N PRO A 52 30.06 -11.20 5.76
CA PRO A 52 31.42 -10.69 5.62
C PRO A 52 32.22 -10.99 6.89
N LEU A 53 33.35 -11.69 6.74
CA LEU A 53 34.16 -12.14 7.87
C LEU A 53 34.90 -10.95 8.46
N SER A 54 34.44 -10.45 9.62
CA SER A 54 35.14 -9.36 10.31
C SER A 54 36.54 -9.79 10.77
N LEU A 55 37.51 -8.88 10.78
CA LEU A 55 38.88 -9.12 11.26
C LEU A 55 38.89 -9.76 12.66
N ALA A 56 37.98 -9.33 13.54
CA ALA A 56 37.85 -9.85 14.90
C ALA A 56 37.41 -11.33 14.92
N SER A 57 36.58 -11.74 13.97
CA SER A 57 36.15 -13.15 13.84
C SER A 57 37.28 -14.03 13.28
N LEU A 58 38.04 -13.54 12.28
CA LEU A 58 39.16 -14.26 11.67
C LEU A 58 40.32 -14.49 12.66
N LYS A 59 40.60 -13.53 13.55
CA LYS A 59 41.64 -13.66 14.58
C LYS A 59 41.35 -14.78 15.59
N LYS A 60 40.08 -15.13 15.82
CA LYS A 60 39.68 -16.21 16.74
C LYS A 60 39.87 -17.61 16.15
N LEU A 61 39.99 -17.72 14.83
CA LEU A 61 40.12 -19.02 14.15
C LEU A 61 41.54 -19.58 14.25
N THR A 62 41.64 -20.90 14.28
CA THR A 62 42.92 -21.62 14.27
C THR A 62 43.49 -21.66 12.85
N VAL A 63 44.81 -21.87 12.71
CA VAL A 63 45.47 -21.95 11.39
C VAL A 63 44.82 -23.02 10.48
N PRO A 64 44.46 -24.23 10.94
CA PRO A 64 43.74 -25.20 10.11
C PRO A 64 42.38 -24.71 9.60
N GLN A 65 41.60 -24.00 10.43
CA GLN A 65 40.30 -23.44 10.05
C GLN A 65 40.44 -22.32 9.01
N LEU A 66 41.44 -21.45 9.18
CA LEU A 66 41.73 -20.40 8.21
C LEU A 66 42.19 -20.98 6.86
N LYS A 67 42.99 -22.04 6.88
CA LYS A 67 43.37 -22.77 5.65
C LYS A 67 42.19 -23.46 4.98
N ALA A 68 41.22 -23.96 5.75
CA ALA A 68 39.98 -24.52 5.20
C ALA A 68 39.14 -23.44 4.51
N LEU A 69 39.01 -22.24 5.11
CA LEU A 69 38.32 -21.10 4.50
C LEU A 69 39.02 -20.63 3.21
N CYS A 70 40.35 -20.55 3.17
CA CYS A 70 41.08 -20.25 1.93
C CYS A 70 40.83 -21.31 0.84
N LYS A 71 40.71 -22.59 1.23
CA LYS A 71 40.39 -23.69 0.29
C LYS A 71 38.97 -23.55 -0.26
N GLU A 72 38.01 -23.21 0.59
CA GLU A 72 36.60 -23.00 0.22
C GLU A 72 36.41 -21.79 -0.71
N GLN A 73 37.19 -20.72 -0.49
CA GLN A 73 37.20 -19.53 -1.36
C GLN A 73 38.17 -19.63 -2.55
N HIS A 74 38.76 -20.81 -2.79
CA HIS A 74 39.70 -21.04 -3.90
C HIS A 74 40.93 -20.11 -3.95
N ILE A 75 41.37 -19.56 -2.82
CA ILE A 75 42.56 -18.72 -2.73
C ILE A 75 43.79 -19.62 -2.82
N THR A 76 44.75 -19.38 -3.72
CA THR A 76 45.96 -20.22 -3.85
C THR A 76 47.15 -19.69 -3.03
N GLY A 77 48.15 -20.55 -2.73
CA GLY A 77 49.40 -20.12 -2.11
C GLY A 77 49.32 -19.73 -0.62
N TYR A 78 48.38 -20.27 0.14
CA TYR A 78 48.20 -20.02 1.58
C TYR A 78 48.85 -21.10 2.47
N SER A 79 49.24 -22.25 1.92
CA SER A 79 49.66 -23.44 2.69
C SER A 79 50.91 -23.23 3.56
N LYS A 80 51.79 -22.30 3.19
CA LYS A 80 53.04 -21.98 3.90
C LYS A 80 53.00 -20.65 4.67
N LEU A 81 51.85 -19.96 4.70
CA LEU A 81 51.74 -18.65 5.35
C LEU A 81 51.51 -18.80 6.87
N PRO A 82 52.09 -17.90 7.70
CA PRO A 82 51.73 -17.79 9.11
C PRO A 82 50.30 -17.24 9.28
N LYS A 83 49.70 -17.43 10.47
CA LYS A 83 48.28 -17.12 10.75
C LYS A 83 47.85 -15.73 10.26
N ASP A 84 48.60 -14.69 10.61
CA ASP A 84 48.25 -13.32 10.29
C ASP A 84 48.30 -13.03 8.78
N ALA A 85 49.24 -13.67 8.05
CA ALA A 85 49.31 -13.55 6.60
C ALA A 85 48.15 -14.28 5.88
N ILE A 86 47.61 -15.36 6.47
CA ILE A 86 46.40 -16.02 5.95
C ILE A 86 45.17 -15.12 6.16
N ILE A 87 45.06 -14.49 7.33
CA ILE A 87 43.97 -13.55 7.63
C ILE A 87 44.00 -12.35 6.67
N GLN A 88 45.18 -11.76 6.45
CA GLN A 88 45.34 -10.64 5.52
C GLN A 88 44.91 -11.04 4.11
N LYS A 89 45.33 -12.23 3.63
CA LYS A 89 45.00 -12.73 2.30
C LYS A 89 43.49 -12.96 2.10
N LEU A 90 42.78 -13.38 3.15
CA LEU A 90 41.31 -13.52 3.13
C LEU A 90 40.60 -12.15 3.08
N LEU A 91 41.15 -11.13 3.74
CA LEU A 91 40.62 -9.76 3.69
C LEU A 91 40.91 -9.11 2.33
N ASP A 92 42.11 -9.28 1.80
CA ASP A 92 42.48 -8.79 0.48
C ASP A 92 41.59 -9.41 -0.61
N HIS A 93 41.29 -10.71 -0.51
CA HIS A 93 40.39 -11.39 -1.44
C HIS A 93 38.95 -10.87 -1.35
N GLN A 94 38.47 -10.50 -0.16
CA GLN A 94 37.17 -9.84 0.00
C GLN A 94 37.15 -8.45 -0.65
N ASN A 95 38.25 -7.71 -0.57
CA ASN A 95 38.36 -6.38 -1.19
C ASN A 95 38.52 -6.44 -2.72
N LEU A 96 39.19 -7.47 -3.25
CA LEU A 96 39.32 -7.68 -4.71
C LEU A 96 38.00 -8.13 -5.37
N GLY A 97 37.13 -8.85 -4.64
CA GLY A 97 35.82 -9.27 -5.14
C GLY A 97 34.88 -8.11 -5.48
N THR A 98 35.16 -6.90 -4.97
CA THR A 98 34.27 -5.73 -5.11
C THR A 98 34.54 -4.89 -6.37
N THR A 99 35.58 -5.21 -7.17
CA THR A 99 36.00 -4.32 -8.28
C THR A 99 36.08 -4.99 -9.68
N CYS A 100 35.67 -6.25 -9.83
CA CYS A 100 35.89 -7.01 -11.08
C CYS A 100 34.63 -7.54 -11.81
N ASP A 101 33.44 -6.97 -11.58
CA ASP A 101 32.22 -7.29 -12.35
C ASP A 101 31.83 -6.19 -13.37
N ALA A 102 32.84 -5.59 -14.00
CA ALA A 102 32.64 -4.87 -15.26
C ALA A 102 33.76 -5.22 -16.24
N ILE A 103 33.36 -5.79 -17.39
CA ILE A 103 34.17 -6.16 -18.56
C ILE A 103 34.67 -7.63 -18.57
N SER A 104 33.80 -8.55 -19.02
CA SER A 104 34.25 -9.61 -19.93
C SER A 104 33.11 -10.19 -20.77
N GLY A 105 33.22 -10.07 -22.09
CA GLY A 105 32.26 -10.61 -23.05
C GLY A 105 32.64 -10.36 -24.50
N ALA A 106 33.84 -10.78 -24.94
CA ALA A 106 34.12 -11.05 -26.36
C ALA A 106 35.34 -11.97 -26.52
N VAL A 107 35.11 -13.19 -26.98
CA VAL A 107 36.12 -14.15 -27.43
C VAL A 107 36.19 -14.10 -28.95
N PRO A 108 37.38 -13.99 -29.58
CA PRO A 108 37.58 -14.39 -30.97
C PRO A 108 38.34 -15.74 -31.07
N PRO A 109 38.20 -16.46 -32.20
CA PRO A 109 38.66 -17.84 -32.31
C PRO A 109 40.14 -17.95 -32.67
N ILE A 110 40.77 -18.99 -32.14
CA ILE A 110 42.13 -19.44 -32.40
C ILE A 110 42.16 -20.16 -33.76
N THR A 111 43.10 -19.78 -34.64
CA THR A 111 43.62 -20.68 -35.69
C THR A 111 45.15 -20.71 -35.65
N ASN A 112 45.67 -21.93 -35.81
CA ASN A 112 47.06 -22.34 -35.66
C ASN A 112 47.98 -21.85 -36.78
N GLY A 113 49.27 -21.66 -36.48
CA GLY A 113 50.33 -21.64 -37.49
C GLY A 113 51.72 -21.23 -36.97
N LYS A 114 52.62 -22.21 -36.81
CA LYS A 114 54.06 -22.06 -36.51
C LYS A 114 54.86 -21.57 -37.77
N PRO A 115 56.12 -21.12 -37.60
CA PRO A 115 56.78 -20.15 -38.47
C PRO A 115 57.69 -20.77 -39.54
N THR A 116 58.00 -20.00 -40.59
CA THR A 116 59.27 -20.14 -41.33
C THR A 116 59.76 -18.79 -41.87
N ASN A 117 61.03 -18.49 -41.60
CA ASN A 117 61.86 -17.45 -42.20
C ASN A 117 61.91 -17.57 -43.74
N ILE A 118 62.15 -16.45 -44.44
CA ILE A 118 63.32 -16.23 -45.33
C ILE A 118 63.24 -14.82 -45.94
N ALA A 119 64.43 -14.23 -46.07
CA ALA A 119 64.72 -12.88 -46.51
C ALA A 119 64.71 -12.68 -48.04
N SER A 120 64.88 -11.40 -48.41
CA SER A 120 65.50 -10.87 -49.65
C SER A 120 64.55 -10.61 -50.83
N THR A 121 64.35 -9.34 -51.21
CA THR A 121 65.19 -8.58 -52.17
C THR A 121 64.59 -7.19 -52.48
N SER A 122 65.44 -6.17 -52.44
CA SER A 122 65.31 -4.82 -53.06
C SER A 122 65.36 -4.91 -54.61
N PRO A 123 65.36 -3.81 -55.41
CA PRO A 123 64.89 -2.41 -55.23
C PRO A 123 64.14 -1.86 -56.50
N CYS A 124 63.76 -0.55 -56.48
CA CYS A 124 63.53 0.42 -57.59
C CYS A 124 62.20 1.17 -57.35
N GLY A 125 62.00 2.48 -57.47
CA GLY A 125 62.76 3.61 -58.00
C GLY A 125 62.02 4.91 -57.60
N LYS A 126 62.73 6.04 -57.62
CA LYS A 126 62.35 7.40 -57.16
C LYS A 126 61.37 8.13 -58.15
N PRO A 127 61.25 9.48 -58.18
CA PRO A 127 60.80 10.51 -57.19
C PRO A 127 59.80 11.54 -57.81
N LEU A 128 59.31 12.52 -57.02
CA LEU A 128 59.22 13.99 -57.26
C LEU A 128 58.09 14.59 -56.38
N ASP A 129 58.40 15.49 -55.44
CA ASP A 129 58.40 16.99 -55.54
C ASP A 129 56.96 17.55 -55.48
N THR A 130 56.56 18.62 -54.79
CA THR A 130 57.16 19.79 -54.10
C THR A 130 56.00 20.42 -53.29
N SER A 131 56.14 21.01 -52.10
CA SER A 131 56.30 22.46 -51.84
C SER A 131 55.72 22.72 -50.43
N ALA A 132 56.50 22.99 -49.38
CA ALA A 132 56.96 24.33 -48.94
C ALA A 132 55.84 25.38 -48.81
N ASN A 133 55.47 25.74 -47.57
CA ASN A 133 55.76 27.08 -47.01
C ASN A 133 55.37 27.21 -45.53
N ASN A 134 56.41 27.38 -44.70
CA ASN A 134 56.43 28.03 -43.38
C ASN A 134 56.94 29.48 -43.61
N PRO A 135 56.75 30.48 -42.72
CA PRO A 135 57.63 30.63 -41.53
C PRO A 135 56.95 31.26 -40.28
N SER A 136 57.32 30.84 -39.05
CA SER A 136 58.25 31.50 -38.09
C SER A 136 57.67 32.76 -37.41
N ILE A 137 57.72 32.98 -36.08
CA ILE A 137 58.91 33.28 -35.25
C ILE A 137 58.55 33.27 -33.73
N ALA A 138 59.34 32.52 -32.95
CA ALA A 138 59.96 32.76 -31.62
C ALA A 138 59.17 33.28 -30.38
N ALA A 139 59.52 32.98 -29.12
CA ALA A 139 60.42 32.03 -28.45
C ALA A 139 60.37 32.30 -26.92
N LYS A 140 61.06 31.45 -26.13
CA LYS A 140 61.61 31.65 -24.76
C LYS A 140 60.60 31.49 -23.59
N LYS A 141 60.92 30.86 -22.45
CA LYS A 141 62.10 30.15 -21.92
C LYS A 141 61.63 29.38 -20.66
N ALA A 142 62.30 28.29 -20.33
CA ALA A 142 62.00 27.36 -19.24
C ALA A 142 62.77 27.72 -17.92
N PRO A 143 62.87 26.83 -16.89
CA PRO A 143 62.54 27.01 -15.46
C PRO A 143 63.79 27.23 -14.57
N PRO A 144 63.72 27.22 -13.20
CA PRO A 144 63.96 25.98 -12.39
C PRO A 144 63.31 26.00 -10.94
N VAL A 145 62.92 24.88 -10.27
CA VAL A 145 63.64 23.92 -9.37
C VAL A 145 63.94 24.38 -7.90
N ILE A 146 63.59 23.50 -6.92
CA ILE A 146 64.21 23.16 -5.58
C ILE A 146 63.65 23.65 -4.20
N SER A 147 63.49 22.64 -3.31
CA SER A 147 63.56 22.48 -1.82
C SER A 147 62.60 23.24 -0.86
N GLU A 148 61.91 22.62 0.13
CA GLU A 148 62.27 21.69 1.24
C GLU A 148 62.92 22.41 2.45
N THR A 149 62.15 22.64 3.54
CA THR A 149 62.63 22.53 4.96
C THR A 149 61.49 22.71 5.98
N ALA A 150 61.61 21.97 7.09
CA ALA A 150 60.74 21.89 8.26
C ALA A 150 61.02 22.98 9.32
N THR A 151 60.05 23.31 10.19
CA THR A 151 60.34 23.66 11.60
C THR A 151 59.10 23.53 12.53
N ILE A 152 59.33 22.93 13.70
CA ILE A 152 58.46 22.81 14.90
C ILE A 152 58.69 24.04 15.82
N PRO A 153 57.71 24.47 16.64
CA PRO A 153 57.82 24.39 18.12
C PRO A 153 56.43 24.05 18.78
N SER A 154 56.23 23.05 19.65
CA SER A 154 56.54 22.91 21.12
C SER A 154 56.42 24.23 21.90
N ASN A 155 55.77 24.40 23.06
CA ASN A 155 55.34 23.48 24.12
C ASN A 155 54.65 24.30 25.26
N HIS A 156 53.94 23.60 26.17
CA HIS A 156 53.63 23.93 27.59
C HIS A 156 52.58 25.03 27.91
N SER A 157 51.68 24.91 28.89
CA SER A 157 51.53 23.94 30.00
C SER A 157 50.22 24.16 30.80
N ASP A 158 49.65 23.05 31.33
CA ASP A 158 49.06 22.80 32.67
C ASP A 158 47.88 23.65 33.20
N ALA A 159 46.93 23.20 34.02
CA ALA A 159 46.49 21.94 34.67
C ALA A 159 45.04 22.24 35.17
N ASP A 160 44.12 21.31 35.45
CA ASP A 160 44.12 20.50 36.67
C ASP A 160 43.02 19.40 36.71
N ARG A 161 43.32 18.40 37.55
CA ARG A 161 42.65 17.18 38.04
C ARG A 161 41.11 17.17 38.17
N LEU A 162 40.42 16.02 38.05
CA LEU A 162 40.29 14.99 39.11
C LEU A 162 39.95 13.57 38.61
N LEU A 163 40.41 12.62 39.42
CA LEU A 163 40.42 11.16 39.34
C LEU A 163 39.08 10.48 39.67
N ALA A 164 38.79 9.32 39.05
CA ALA A 164 38.33 8.11 39.75
C ALA A 164 38.37 6.86 38.84
N SER A 165 38.92 5.78 39.39
CA SER A 165 39.22 4.47 38.81
C SER A 165 37.99 3.54 38.63
N PRO A 166 38.08 2.46 37.83
CA PRO A 166 37.02 1.46 37.67
C PRO A 166 37.14 0.30 38.67
N PRO A 167 36.04 -0.30 39.16
CA PRO A 167 36.13 -1.54 39.92
C PRO A 167 36.04 -2.78 39.01
N SER A 168 36.88 -3.73 39.37
CA SER A 168 36.97 -5.13 38.96
C SER A 168 35.71 -5.93 39.32
N PHE A 169 35.33 -6.88 38.46
CA PHE A 169 34.37 -7.93 38.81
C PHE A 169 35.12 -9.19 39.25
N GLN A 170 34.93 -9.55 40.52
CA GLN A 170 35.31 -10.85 41.08
C GLN A 170 34.18 -11.87 40.89
N ALA A 171 34.60 -13.10 40.64
CA ALA A 171 33.79 -14.31 40.64
C ALA A 171 33.45 -14.74 42.07
N VAL A 172 32.19 -15.12 42.31
CA VAL A 172 31.79 -15.99 43.43
C VAL A 172 30.66 -16.90 42.97
N ALA A 173 30.85 -18.20 43.17
CA ALA A 173 29.85 -19.26 43.01
C ALA A 173 29.05 -19.41 44.32
N HIS A 174 27.74 -19.69 44.23
CA HIS A 174 26.99 -20.41 45.27
C HIS A 174 25.76 -21.10 44.66
N ASP A 175 25.70 -22.43 44.85
CA ASP A 175 24.50 -23.28 44.89
C ASP A 175 23.46 -22.73 45.87
N THR A 176 22.16 -22.94 45.61
CA THR A 176 21.15 -23.47 46.57
C THR A 176 19.78 -23.66 45.90
N LEU A 177 19.23 -24.87 46.07
CA LEU A 177 17.88 -25.38 45.75
C LEU A 177 16.76 -24.76 46.62
N ALA A 178 15.60 -24.48 46.00
CA ALA A 178 14.26 -24.54 46.62
C ALA A 178 13.18 -24.50 45.51
N GLN A 179 12.54 -25.62 45.12
CA GLN A 179 11.24 -26.09 45.62
C GLN A 179 10.20 -24.99 45.90
N ILE A 180 9.23 -24.81 45.00
CA ILE A 180 7.92 -24.21 45.30
C ILE A 180 6.82 -25.04 44.62
N SER A 181 5.93 -25.55 45.47
CA SER A 181 4.76 -26.37 45.18
C SER A 181 3.67 -25.63 44.42
N VAL A 182 2.98 -26.35 43.52
CA VAL A 182 1.72 -25.94 42.89
C VAL A 182 0.57 -26.52 43.73
N SER A 183 -0.28 -25.67 44.31
CA SER A 183 -1.53 -26.10 44.96
C SER A 183 -2.71 -25.91 44.01
N GLU A 184 -3.39 -27.01 43.71
CA GLU A 184 -4.71 -27.06 43.07
C GLU A 184 -5.81 -26.60 44.05
N GLY A 185 -6.82 -25.92 43.51
CA GLY A 185 -8.04 -25.52 44.23
C GLY A 185 -9.14 -25.05 43.27
N PRO A 186 -10.43 -25.17 43.63
CA PRO A 186 -11.33 -26.05 42.88
C PRO A 186 -12.48 -25.37 42.14
N ALA A 187 -13.11 -26.17 41.27
CA ALA A 187 -14.29 -25.92 40.46
C ALA A 187 -15.53 -25.53 41.27
N VAL A 188 -16.33 -24.60 40.73
CA VAL A 188 -17.70 -24.32 41.17
C VAL A 188 -18.64 -24.48 39.98
N HIS A 189 -19.58 -25.41 40.15
CA HIS A 189 -20.73 -25.67 39.29
C HIS A 189 -21.68 -24.46 39.23
N PHE A 190 -22.17 -24.12 38.03
CA PHE A 190 -23.42 -23.39 37.86
C PHE A 190 -24.40 -24.26 37.08
N THR A 191 -25.53 -24.57 37.72
CA THR A 191 -26.73 -25.17 37.13
C THR A 191 -27.71 -24.06 36.82
N ASP A 192 -28.09 -23.90 35.55
CA ASP A 192 -29.25 -23.12 35.13
C ASP A 192 -30.50 -24.01 35.15
N ALA A 193 -31.57 -23.53 35.79
CA ALA A 193 -32.91 -24.09 35.69
C ALA A 193 -33.93 -22.95 35.59
N ASP A 194 -34.80 -23.08 34.59
CA ASP A 194 -36.01 -22.31 34.34
C ASP A 194 -36.95 -22.18 35.56
N SER A 195 -37.68 -21.07 35.66
CA SER A 195 -39.15 -21.12 35.73
C SER A 195 -39.79 -19.73 35.58
N ASP A 196 -40.80 -19.69 34.70
CA ASP A 196 -41.89 -18.71 34.61
C ASP A 196 -42.64 -18.50 35.93
N GLY A 197 -43.31 -17.36 36.08
CA GLY A 197 -44.39 -17.20 37.07
C GLY A 197 -44.92 -15.78 37.29
N ARG A 198 -46.04 -15.45 36.63
CA ARG A 198 -46.87 -14.25 36.85
C ARG A 198 -47.46 -14.18 38.27
N GLY A 199 -47.68 -12.97 38.79
CA GLY A 199 -49.01 -12.59 39.29
C GLY A 199 -49.15 -11.81 40.61
N ILE A 200 -49.68 -10.58 40.47
CA ILE A 200 -50.83 -9.98 41.21
C ILE A 200 -50.67 -9.49 42.68
N SER A 201 -50.75 -8.15 42.78
CA SER A 201 -51.48 -7.24 43.70
C SER A 201 -51.34 -7.20 45.24
N ALA A 202 -51.06 -5.96 45.68
CA ALA A 202 -51.74 -5.11 46.68
C ALA A 202 -51.57 -5.38 48.19
N ALA A 203 -51.00 -4.40 48.93
CA ALA A 203 -51.78 -3.39 49.65
C ALA A 203 -50.91 -2.36 50.45
N THR A 204 -51.30 -1.09 50.34
CA THR A 204 -51.30 0.01 51.33
C THR A 204 -50.01 0.50 52.03
N SER A 205 -49.67 1.79 51.89
CA SER A 205 -49.92 2.83 52.92
C SER A 205 -49.12 4.15 52.71
N LYS A 206 -49.88 5.23 52.52
CA LYS A 206 -49.69 6.65 52.95
C LYS A 206 -48.49 7.53 52.48
N ARG A 207 -48.90 8.62 51.79
CA ARG A 207 -48.32 9.98 51.58
C ARG A 207 -47.99 10.71 52.93
N PRO A 208 -47.28 11.88 52.98
CA PRO A 208 -47.38 13.02 52.04
C PRO A 208 -46.08 13.76 51.61
N LEU A 209 -46.32 14.63 50.61
CA LEU A 209 -45.46 15.56 49.87
C LEU A 209 -44.80 16.65 50.72
N ILE A 210 -43.66 17.20 50.28
CA ILE A 210 -43.33 18.64 50.24
C ILE A 210 -42.35 18.91 49.08
N LEU A 211 -42.64 19.98 48.36
CA LEU A 211 -41.99 20.55 47.17
C LEU A 211 -41.15 21.76 47.63
N CYS A 212 -39.87 21.87 47.24
CA CYS A 212 -39.08 23.10 47.41
C CYS A 212 -38.36 23.47 46.11
N GLU A 213 -38.80 24.57 45.53
CA GLU A 213 -38.18 25.39 44.50
C GLU A 213 -37.12 26.32 45.15
N PRO A 214 -36.04 26.74 44.46
CA PRO A 214 -35.27 27.89 44.91
C PRO A 214 -35.25 29.07 43.91
N PRO A 215 -35.04 30.31 44.40
CA PRO A 215 -35.46 31.53 43.73
C PRO A 215 -34.31 32.35 43.12
N LEU A 216 -34.65 33.19 42.13
CA LEU A 216 -33.95 34.44 41.80
C LEU A 216 -34.35 35.53 42.82
N PRO A 217 -33.47 36.48 43.25
CA PRO A 217 -33.38 37.76 42.51
C PRO A 217 -32.08 38.61 42.65
N SER A 218 -31.80 39.36 41.57
CA SER A 218 -31.47 40.79 41.45
C SER A 218 -30.23 41.48 42.11
N LYS A 219 -29.57 42.27 41.22
CA LYS A 219 -29.04 43.66 41.36
C LYS A 219 -27.65 43.95 41.99
N LYS A 220 -26.84 44.58 41.11
CA LYS A 220 -25.84 45.66 41.29
C LYS A 220 -24.52 45.36 42.02
N ALA A 221 -23.42 45.47 41.26
CA ALA A 221 -22.26 46.27 41.66
C ALA A 221 -21.56 46.86 40.42
N LYS A 222 -21.34 48.18 40.45
CA LYS A 222 -20.42 48.93 39.59
C LYS A 222 -18.99 48.55 39.99
N ASN A 223 -18.09 48.36 39.04
CA ASN A 223 -16.72 48.84 39.19
C ASN A 223 -16.03 49.04 37.84
N ALA A 224 -15.28 50.13 37.79
CA ALA A 224 -14.73 50.76 36.62
C ALA A 224 -13.53 50.01 36.02
N SER A 225 -13.38 50.10 34.70
CA SER A 225 -12.13 49.79 34.00
C SER A 225 -11.85 50.93 32.99
N PRO A 226 -10.58 51.35 32.85
CA PRO A 226 -10.22 52.56 32.11
C PRO A 226 -10.19 52.31 30.59
N ARG A 227 -10.79 53.23 29.83
CA ARG A 227 -10.65 53.33 28.38
C ARG A 227 -9.31 53.98 28.04
N ILE A 228 -8.42 53.24 27.38
CA ILE A 228 -7.36 53.81 26.55
C ILE A 228 -7.96 53.98 25.15
N SER A 229 -8.00 55.25 24.73
CA SER A 229 -8.42 55.70 23.41
C SER A 229 -7.26 55.53 22.43
N VAL A 230 -7.47 54.81 21.32
CA VAL A 230 -6.64 54.91 20.12
C VAL A 230 -7.56 54.98 18.92
N ASP A 231 -7.51 56.11 18.22
CA ASP A 231 -8.24 56.39 16.98
C ASP A 231 -7.77 55.50 15.83
N PRO A 232 -8.66 55.19 14.87
CA PRO A 232 -8.25 54.99 13.49
C PRO A 232 -8.74 56.15 12.62
N ILE A 233 -7.80 57.04 12.30
CA ILE A 233 -7.85 57.95 11.16
C ILE A 233 -7.63 57.09 9.91
N PHE A 234 -8.69 56.81 9.15
CA PHE A 234 -8.63 56.65 7.69
C PHE A 234 -10.06 56.78 7.12
N LYS A 235 -10.36 57.95 6.55
CA LYS A 235 -11.60 58.20 5.79
C LYS A 235 -11.38 57.79 4.34
N VAL A 236 -12.20 56.87 3.84
CA VAL A 236 -12.30 56.54 2.41
C VAL A 236 -13.29 57.52 1.74
N PRO A 237 -13.01 58.08 0.55
CA PRO A 237 -13.92 58.99 -0.14
C PRO A 237 -15.17 58.29 -0.71
N ASP A 238 -16.33 58.94 -0.54
CA ASP A 238 -17.62 58.55 -1.13
C ASP A 238 -17.61 58.66 -2.67
N ILE A 239 -18.06 57.60 -3.35
CA ILE A 239 -18.27 57.56 -4.81
C ILE A 239 -19.77 57.68 -5.11
N PRO A 240 -20.20 58.45 -6.14
CA PRO A 240 -21.61 58.79 -6.34
C PRO A 240 -22.42 57.64 -6.90
N ARG A 241 -23.54 57.31 -6.25
CA ARG A 241 -24.59 56.46 -6.81
C ARG A 241 -25.38 57.25 -7.86
N LYS A 242 -25.53 56.69 -9.06
CA LYS A 242 -26.59 57.04 -10.01
C LYS A 242 -27.46 55.82 -10.34
N PRO A 243 -28.75 56.03 -10.61
CA PRO A 243 -29.73 54.97 -10.79
C PRO A 243 -29.87 54.60 -12.28
N SER A 244 -30.20 53.36 -12.60
CA SER A 244 -30.93 53.02 -13.82
C SER A 244 -31.61 51.67 -13.72
N ASN A 245 -32.92 51.73 -13.95
CA ASN A 245 -33.88 50.66 -14.10
C ASN A 245 -33.49 49.68 -15.21
N THR A 246 -33.65 48.38 -14.99
CA THR A 246 -34.14 47.48 -16.05
C THR A 246 -34.95 46.35 -15.41
N VAL A 247 -36.21 46.30 -15.81
CA VAL A 247 -37.23 45.32 -15.46
C VAL A 247 -36.95 44.03 -16.24
N ILE A 248 -36.76 42.90 -15.56
CA ILE A 248 -36.96 41.56 -16.14
C ILE A 248 -37.76 40.73 -15.14
N ALA A 249 -38.86 40.17 -15.64
CA ALA A 249 -39.90 39.48 -14.91
C ALA A 249 -39.42 38.18 -14.25
N VAL A 250 -39.78 38.02 -12.97
CA VAL A 250 -39.67 36.78 -12.20
C VAL A 250 -40.95 35.99 -12.37
N VAL A 251 -40.88 34.82 -13.01
CA VAL A 251 -41.96 33.84 -13.06
C VAL A 251 -41.87 32.96 -11.81
N ALA A 252 -42.91 33.02 -10.99
CA ALA A 252 -43.10 32.18 -9.82
C ALA A 252 -43.56 30.76 -10.21
N PRO A 253 -43.11 29.69 -9.54
CA PRO A 253 -43.77 28.39 -9.63
C PRO A 253 -44.92 28.33 -8.62
N GLN A 254 -46.14 28.16 -9.13
CA GLN A 254 -47.34 27.92 -8.35
C GLN A 254 -47.32 26.51 -7.75
N SER A 255 -47.79 26.43 -6.51
CA SER A 255 -48.13 25.21 -5.80
C SER A 255 -49.39 24.57 -6.39
N LEU A 256 -49.39 23.24 -6.52
CA LEU A 256 -50.61 22.44 -6.69
C LEU A 256 -50.58 21.29 -5.69
N ALA A 257 -51.59 21.28 -4.83
CA ALA A 257 -51.93 20.22 -3.92
C ALA A 257 -53.14 19.43 -4.44
N LEU A 258 -53.14 18.13 -4.13
CA LEU A 258 -54.23 17.15 -4.13
C LEU A 258 -54.97 16.85 -5.45
N THR A 259 -54.88 15.59 -5.86
CA THR A 259 -56.07 14.71 -5.92
C THR A 259 -55.65 13.24 -5.80
N SER A 260 -56.29 12.57 -4.86
CA SER A 260 -56.30 11.13 -4.62
C SER A 260 -57.09 10.40 -5.71
N PHE A 261 -56.56 9.31 -6.25
CA PHE A 261 -57.38 8.27 -6.87
C PHE A 261 -57.07 6.91 -6.26
N VAL A 262 -58.07 6.42 -5.55
CA VAL A 262 -58.24 5.05 -5.06
C VAL A 262 -58.95 4.30 -6.17
N GLU A 263 -58.32 3.27 -6.75
CA GLU A 263 -59.04 2.28 -7.54
C GLU A 263 -59.07 0.94 -6.81
N ARG A 264 -60.26 0.69 -6.28
CA ARG A 264 -60.71 -0.53 -5.62
C ARG A 264 -61.39 -1.36 -6.71
N ASN A 265 -60.81 -2.49 -7.10
CA ASN A 265 -61.51 -3.50 -7.90
C ASN A 265 -61.53 -4.83 -7.16
N THR A 266 -62.62 -5.03 -6.42
CA THR A 266 -63.12 -6.32 -5.97
C THR A 266 -64.19 -6.78 -6.97
N SER A 267 -63.98 -7.93 -7.62
CA SER A 267 -65.10 -8.76 -8.03
C SER A 267 -64.79 -10.23 -7.72
N VAL A 268 -65.66 -10.76 -6.88
CA VAL A 268 -65.80 -12.16 -6.52
C VAL A 268 -66.56 -12.84 -7.67
N SER A 269 -66.08 -13.98 -8.15
CA SER A 269 -66.98 -15.02 -8.65
C SER A 269 -66.36 -16.40 -8.44
N ALA A 270 -67.21 -17.29 -7.94
CA ALA A 270 -66.89 -18.58 -7.40
C ALA A 270 -66.93 -19.70 -8.46
N ALA A 271 -66.29 -20.82 -8.09
CA ALA A 271 -66.55 -22.20 -8.48
C ALA A 271 -66.18 -22.66 -9.91
N ARG A 272 -65.23 -23.59 -10.00
CA ARG A 272 -65.52 -25.04 -10.02
C ARG A 272 -64.25 -25.88 -10.13
N VAL A 273 -64.25 -26.97 -9.36
CA VAL A 273 -63.29 -28.07 -9.38
C VAL A 273 -63.43 -28.85 -10.70
N SER A 274 -62.32 -29.12 -11.39
CA SER A 274 -62.14 -30.38 -12.11
C SER A 274 -60.66 -30.70 -12.26
N GLY A 275 -60.25 -31.85 -11.72
CA GLY A 275 -58.94 -32.43 -11.99
C GLY A 275 -58.92 -33.16 -13.34
N LYS A 276 -57.73 -33.22 -13.96
CA LYS A 276 -57.19 -34.29 -14.83
C LYS A 276 -55.89 -33.75 -15.45
N ARG A 277 -54.73 -34.31 -15.08
CA ARG A 277 -54.04 -35.43 -15.73
C ARG A 277 -53.07 -34.95 -16.82
N PHE A 278 -51.77 -35.16 -16.53
CA PHE A 278 -50.58 -35.16 -17.38
C PHE A 278 -50.66 -34.48 -18.77
N LYS A 279 -49.94 -33.35 -18.91
CA LYS A 279 -49.53 -32.81 -20.22
C LYS A 279 -48.15 -33.39 -20.60
N PRO A 280 -48.00 -34.04 -21.77
CA PRO A 280 -46.70 -34.46 -22.28
C PRO A 280 -45.89 -33.26 -22.80
N LEU A 281 -44.61 -33.22 -22.47
CA LEU A 281 -43.64 -32.23 -22.95
C LEU A 281 -43.29 -32.51 -24.41
N LEU A 282 -43.90 -31.78 -25.33
CA LEU A 282 -43.50 -31.73 -26.73
C LEU A 282 -42.36 -30.71 -26.91
N LEU A 283 -41.17 -31.21 -27.25
CA LEU A 283 -40.02 -30.43 -27.68
C LEU A 283 -40.33 -29.81 -29.06
N LYS A 284 -40.39 -28.47 -29.10
CA LYS A 284 -40.53 -27.70 -30.34
C LYS A 284 -39.13 -27.54 -30.95
N ASN A 285 -38.82 -28.35 -31.96
CA ASN A 285 -37.65 -28.17 -32.83
C ASN A 285 -37.82 -26.86 -33.62
N GLN A 286 -36.89 -25.91 -33.43
CA GLN A 286 -36.74 -24.76 -34.33
C GLN A 286 -35.94 -25.23 -35.56
N GLN A 287 -36.64 -25.31 -36.69
CA GLN A 287 -36.03 -25.42 -38.01
C GLN A 287 -35.51 -24.05 -38.45
N SER A 288 -34.31 -24.04 -39.03
CA SER A 288 -33.70 -22.92 -39.72
C SER A 288 -34.54 -22.44 -40.90
N GLU A 289 -34.84 -21.15 -40.94
CA GLU A 289 -35.32 -20.48 -42.14
C GLU A 289 -34.15 -20.21 -43.08
N VAL A 290 -34.20 -20.88 -44.23
CA VAL A 290 -33.45 -20.57 -45.44
C VAL A 290 -34.26 -19.51 -46.18
N VAL A 291 -33.75 -18.28 -46.26
CA VAL A 291 -34.27 -17.25 -47.16
C VAL A 291 -33.32 -17.13 -48.35
N LYS A 292 -33.80 -17.56 -49.52
CA LYS A 292 -33.29 -17.15 -50.84
C LYS A 292 -34.17 -16.02 -51.35
N ALA A 293 -33.57 -14.88 -51.69
CA ALA A 293 -34.09 -13.98 -52.70
C ALA A 293 -32.92 -13.23 -53.37
N ALA A 294 -33.06 -13.03 -54.68
CA ALA A 294 -32.03 -12.71 -55.65
C ALA A 294 -31.82 -11.20 -55.89
N SER A 295 -30.69 -10.88 -56.54
CA SER A 295 -30.31 -9.63 -57.23
C SER A 295 -30.30 -8.35 -56.38
N THR A 296 -29.20 -7.61 -56.29
CA THR A 296 -28.59 -6.90 -57.45
C THR A 296 -27.14 -6.53 -57.11
N ARG A 297 -26.24 -6.66 -58.09
CA ARG A 297 -24.84 -6.24 -58.03
C ARG A 297 -24.73 -4.72 -57.84
N THR A 298 -24.04 -4.29 -56.79
CA THR A 298 -23.26 -3.05 -56.79
C THR A 298 -21.91 -3.34 -56.15
N LEU A 299 -20.85 -3.14 -56.92
CA LEU A 299 -19.46 -3.22 -56.49
C LEU A 299 -19.17 -2.04 -55.56
N GLU A 300 -19.13 -2.28 -54.26
CA GLU A 300 -18.39 -1.43 -53.33
C GLU A 300 -17.33 -2.27 -52.62
N THR A 301 -16.09 -1.87 -52.83
CA THR A 301 -14.88 -2.44 -52.25
C THR A 301 -14.88 -2.19 -50.74
N GLY A 302 -15.49 -3.11 -49.99
CA GLY A 302 -15.51 -3.10 -48.53
C GLY A 302 -14.15 -3.50 -47.96
N GLN A 303 -13.35 -2.50 -47.60
CA GLN A 303 -12.16 -2.63 -46.79
C GLN A 303 -12.58 -3.06 -45.37
N LEU A 304 -12.28 -4.30 -45.00
CA LEU A 304 -12.44 -4.83 -43.64
C LEU A 304 -11.43 -4.14 -42.71
N GLU A 305 -11.80 -2.99 -42.17
CA GLU A 305 -11.10 -2.40 -41.04
C GLU A 305 -11.22 -3.34 -39.83
N PRO A 306 -10.10 -3.85 -39.29
CA PRO A 306 -10.12 -4.67 -38.08
C PRO A 306 -10.57 -3.76 -36.93
N LYS A 307 -11.77 -4.03 -36.39
CA LYS A 307 -12.21 -3.47 -35.10
C LYS A 307 -11.25 -3.91 -34.02
N GLY A 308 -10.19 -3.12 -33.82
CA GLY A 308 -9.28 -3.23 -32.69
C GLY A 308 -10.05 -3.01 -31.39
N PRO A 309 -9.65 -3.67 -30.29
CA PRO A 309 -10.31 -3.51 -29.01
C PRO A 309 -10.21 -2.05 -28.55
N THR A 310 -11.35 -1.38 -28.43
CA THR A 310 -11.50 0.00 -27.93
C THR A 310 -11.24 0.14 -26.42
N SER A 311 -10.31 -0.64 -25.85
CA SER A 311 -10.06 -0.71 -24.41
C SER A 311 -8.93 0.21 -23.91
N SER A 312 -8.47 1.19 -24.71
CA SER A 312 -7.28 1.98 -24.38
C SER A 312 -7.53 3.25 -23.56
N SER A 313 -8.76 3.73 -23.42
CA SER A 313 -9.01 4.99 -22.68
C SER A 313 -8.88 4.85 -21.17
N ASP A 314 -9.27 3.70 -20.61
CA ASP A 314 -9.35 3.51 -19.16
C ASP A 314 -7.96 3.35 -18.51
N SER A 315 -6.96 2.87 -19.25
CA SER A 315 -5.60 2.68 -18.72
C SER A 315 -4.85 3.98 -18.46
N VAL A 316 -5.27 5.09 -19.08
CA VAL A 316 -4.63 6.40 -18.88
C VAL A 316 -5.04 7.04 -17.54
N ILE A 317 -6.24 6.70 -17.08
CA ILE A 317 -6.92 7.37 -15.96
C ILE A 317 -6.45 6.83 -14.61
N ASN A 318 -6.26 5.51 -14.49
CA ASN A 318 -5.90 4.86 -13.23
C ASN A 318 -4.67 3.97 -13.46
N HIS A 319 -3.56 4.27 -12.75
CA HIS A 319 -2.33 3.48 -12.83
C HIS A 319 -2.37 2.33 -11.80
N LEU A 320 -2.39 2.64 -10.50
CA LEU A 320 -2.48 1.66 -9.41
C LEU A 320 -3.71 1.87 -8.52
N ASP A 321 -4.69 2.64 -9.00
CA ASP A 321 -6.02 2.75 -8.41
C ASP A 321 -6.93 1.67 -9.01
N PHE A 322 -7.27 0.64 -8.22
CA PHE A 322 -8.12 -0.45 -8.69
C PHE A 322 -9.60 -0.09 -8.57
N PRO A 323 -10.40 -0.24 -9.64
CA PRO A 323 -11.82 0.05 -9.59
C PRO A 323 -12.53 -0.90 -8.62
N ARG A 324 -13.63 -0.41 -8.04
CA ARG A 324 -14.49 -1.25 -7.21
C ARG A 324 -14.97 -2.44 -8.03
N PRO A 325 -14.77 -3.69 -7.55
CA PRO A 325 -15.24 -4.85 -8.27
C PRO A 325 -16.76 -4.78 -8.48
N LYS A 326 -17.20 -5.19 -9.66
CA LYS A 326 -18.61 -5.19 -10.05
C LYS A 326 -19.41 -6.08 -9.10
N SER A 327 -20.62 -5.66 -8.75
CA SER A 327 -21.50 -6.47 -7.90
C SER A 327 -21.87 -7.77 -8.61
N ILE A 328 -21.65 -8.90 -7.92
CA ILE A 328 -21.88 -10.23 -8.48
C ILE A 328 -23.24 -10.71 -8.04
N LYS A 329 -24.06 -11.11 -9.01
CA LYS A 329 -25.36 -11.72 -8.72
C LYS A 329 -25.15 -13.17 -8.31
N LEU A 330 -25.58 -13.50 -7.08
CA LEU A 330 -25.59 -14.87 -6.58
C LEU A 330 -26.94 -15.51 -6.81
N TYR A 331 -26.92 -16.81 -7.08
CA TYR A 331 -28.11 -17.61 -7.35
C TYR A 331 -28.21 -18.77 -6.36
N PRO A 332 -29.44 -19.21 -6.03
CA PRO A 332 -29.61 -20.42 -5.25
C PRO A 332 -29.10 -21.64 -6.03
N VAL A 333 -28.57 -22.64 -5.31
CA VAL A 333 -28.13 -23.90 -5.90
C VAL A 333 -29.34 -24.65 -6.45
N SER A 334 -29.29 -25.01 -7.74
CA SER A 334 -30.33 -25.80 -8.37
C SER A 334 -30.24 -27.27 -7.93
N LEU A 335 -31.39 -27.92 -7.77
CA LEU A 335 -31.53 -29.36 -7.49
C LEU A 335 -30.85 -29.84 -6.18
N PRO A 336 -31.28 -29.35 -5.01
CA PRO A 336 -30.75 -29.83 -3.74
C PRO A 336 -31.04 -31.34 -3.56
N PRO A 337 -30.14 -32.09 -2.89
CA PRO A 337 -30.38 -33.50 -2.58
C PRO A 337 -31.53 -33.65 -1.57
N SER A 338 -31.97 -34.89 -1.34
CA SER A 338 -33.02 -35.18 -0.37
C SER A 338 -32.64 -34.69 1.03
N VAL A 339 -33.63 -34.37 1.86
CA VAL A 339 -33.40 -33.83 3.22
C VAL A 339 -32.53 -34.77 4.06
N SER A 340 -32.71 -36.09 3.92
CA SER A 340 -31.89 -37.10 4.61
C SER A 340 -30.40 -37.05 4.20
N GLN A 341 -30.12 -36.78 2.92
CA GLN A 341 -28.74 -36.69 2.40
C GLN A 341 -28.05 -35.37 2.78
N ARG A 342 -28.81 -34.29 3.02
CA ARG A 342 -28.24 -32.97 3.36
C ARG A 342 -27.38 -32.97 4.62
N ARG A 343 -27.61 -33.90 5.56
CA ARG A 343 -26.77 -34.05 6.77
C ARG A 343 -25.31 -34.36 6.44
N ARG A 344 -25.03 -34.98 5.29
CA ARG A 344 -23.66 -35.31 4.84
C ARG A 344 -22.98 -34.17 4.07
N VAL A 345 -23.74 -33.16 3.66
CA VAL A 345 -23.24 -32.08 2.81
C VAL A 345 -22.10 -31.32 3.47
N PRO A 346 -22.19 -30.85 4.74
CA PRO A 346 -21.10 -30.06 5.34
C PRO A 346 -19.76 -30.79 5.35
N THR A 347 -19.75 -32.06 5.78
CA THR A 347 -18.54 -32.90 5.81
C THR A 347 -17.95 -33.11 4.41
N LEU A 348 -18.80 -33.44 3.43
CA LEU A 348 -18.34 -33.61 2.06
C LEU A 348 -17.84 -32.30 1.45
N SER A 349 -18.49 -31.18 1.72
CA SER A 349 -18.10 -29.87 1.19
C SER A 349 -16.74 -29.43 1.73
N LEU A 350 -16.46 -29.70 3.00
CA LEU A 350 -15.16 -29.49 3.60
C LEU A 350 -14.09 -30.39 2.97
N ALA A 351 -14.39 -31.69 2.78
CA ALA A 351 -13.43 -32.59 2.12
C ALA A 351 -13.16 -32.16 0.65
N LEU A 352 -14.20 -31.74 -0.06
CA LEU A 352 -14.10 -31.30 -1.45
C LEU A 352 -13.39 -29.94 -1.60
N CYS A 353 -13.26 -29.13 -0.55
CA CYS A 353 -12.61 -27.81 -0.66
C CYS A 353 -11.10 -27.92 -0.92
N ALA A 354 -10.47 -29.04 -0.56
CA ALA A 354 -9.05 -29.32 -0.80
C ALA A 354 -8.78 -29.93 -2.20
N ILE A 355 -9.82 -30.17 -3.00
CA ILE A 355 -9.70 -30.82 -4.31
C ILE A 355 -9.48 -29.77 -5.40
N SER A 356 -8.68 -30.11 -6.42
CA SER A 356 -8.45 -29.25 -7.59
C SER A 356 -9.76 -28.91 -8.31
N LYS A 357 -9.86 -27.73 -8.93
CA LYS A 357 -11.07 -27.33 -9.68
C LYS A 357 -11.43 -28.31 -10.80
N GLY A 358 -10.42 -28.91 -11.43
CA GLY A 358 -10.61 -29.92 -12.49
C GLY A 358 -11.27 -31.18 -11.95
N ASP A 359 -10.76 -31.72 -10.84
CA ASP A 359 -11.31 -32.91 -10.19
C ASP A 359 -12.67 -32.62 -9.55
N LEU A 360 -12.89 -31.41 -9.04
CA LEU A 360 -14.17 -31.02 -8.46
C LEU A 360 -15.31 -31.04 -9.49
N LYS A 361 -15.02 -30.69 -10.75
CA LYS A 361 -15.99 -30.85 -11.86
C LYS A 361 -16.38 -32.31 -12.06
N LEU A 362 -15.43 -33.24 -11.95
CA LEU A 362 -15.70 -34.67 -12.04
C LEU A 362 -16.53 -35.14 -10.83
N CYS A 363 -16.16 -34.72 -9.61
CA CYS A 363 -16.93 -35.01 -8.40
C CYS A 363 -18.40 -34.54 -8.53
N ALA A 364 -18.63 -33.35 -9.08
CA ALA A 364 -19.97 -32.80 -9.27
C ALA A 364 -20.85 -33.60 -10.27
N GLN A 365 -20.26 -34.50 -11.06
CA GLN A 365 -20.98 -35.39 -11.97
C GLN A 365 -21.37 -36.73 -11.32
N VAL A 366 -20.75 -37.11 -10.20
CA VAL A 366 -20.96 -38.42 -9.55
C VAL A 366 -22.39 -38.59 -9.05
N SER A 367 -22.93 -37.63 -8.30
CA SER A 367 -24.31 -37.70 -7.79
C SER A 367 -24.85 -36.32 -7.44
N ARG A 368 -26.17 -36.22 -7.18
CA ARG A 368 -26.80 -34.98 -6.68
C ARG A 368 -26.19 -34.51 -5.37
N LEU A 369 -25.84 -35.44 -4.47
CA LEU A 369 -25.19 -35.12 -3.20
C LEU A 369 -23.79 -34.52 -3.43
N PHE A 370 -22.95 -35.16 -4.25
CA PHE A 370 -21.61 -34.65 -4.54
C PHE A 370 -21.64 -33.32 -5.28
N ARG A 371 -22.57 -33.15 -6.23
CA ARG A 371 -22.79 -31.87 -6.92
C ARG A 371 -23.11 -30.75 -5.94
N TYR A 372 -24.04 -31.01 -5.03
CA TYR A 372 -24.45 -30.02 -4.03
C TYR A 372 -23.30 -29.71 -3.06
N SER A 373 -22.58 -30.72 -2.59
CA SER A 373 -21.39 -30.53 -1.77
C SER A 373 -20.27 -29.78 -2.49
N ALA A 374 -20.09 -30.01 -3.81
CA ALA A 374 -19.14 -29.25 -4.61
C ALA A 374 -19.53 -27.77 -4.73
N TYR A 375 -20.84 -27.46 -4.87
CA TYR A 375 -21.32 -26.07 -4.81
C TYR A 375 -21.03 -25.41 -3.45
N MET A 376 -21.26 -26.16 -2.36
CA MET A 376 -21.02 -25.68 -1.00
C MET A 376 -19.52 -25.58 -0.65
N ALA A 377 -18.64 -26.32 -1.35
CA ALA A 377 -17.20 -26.27 -1.14
C ALA A 377 -16.60 -24.87 -1.42
N ALA A 378 -17.19 -24.09 -2.34
CA ALA A 378 -16.77 -22.71 -2.61
C ALA A 378 -16.81 -21.83 -1.36
N LYS A 379 -17.82 -22.00 -0.49
CA LYS A 379 -17.90 -21.27 0.78
C LYS A 379 -16.69 -21.57 1.66
N HIS A 380 -16.28 -22.83 1.76
CA HIS A 380 -15.12 -23.22 2.56
C HIS A 380 -13.81 -22.68 1.97
N GLN A 381 -13.68 -22.67 0.64
CA GLN A 381 -12.54 -22.04 -0.03
C GLN A 381 -12.50 -20.52 0.21
N LEU A 382 -13.65 -19.85 0.17
CA LEU A 382 -13.76 -18.42 0.50
C LEU A 382 -13.35 -18.14 1.94
N LEU A 383 -13.82 -18.94 2.90
CA LEU A 383 -13.44 -18.78 4.31
C LEU A 383 -11.94 -19.02 4.56
N LEU A 384 -11.31 -19.89 3.76
CA LEU A 384 -9.89 -20.22 3.89
C LEU A 384 -8.99 -19.16 3.24
N TYR A 385 -9.30 -18.76 2.00
CA TYR A 385 -8.41 -17.93 1.18
C TYR A 385 -8.81 -16.45 1.13
N PHE A 386 -10.07 -16.13 1.43
CA PHE A 386 -10.62 -14.78 1.35
C PHE A 386 -11.40 -14.35 2.60
N PRO A 387 -10.88 -14.57 3.83
CA PRO A 387 -11.57 -14.15 5.04
C PRO A 387 -11.60 -12.62 5.16
N GLY A 388 -12.71 -12.06 5.66
CA GLY A 388 -12.84 -10.62 5.94
C GLY A 388 -14.27 -10.09 5.91
N ARG A 389 -14.42 -8.81 6.27
CA ARG A 389 -15.75 -8.16 6.41
C ARG A 389 -16.60 -8.25 5.14
N ARG A 390 -15.98 -8.19 3.96
CA ARG A 390 -16.69 -8.28 2.68
C ARG A 390 -17.34 -9.66 2.47
N LEU A 391 -16.63 -10.73 2.85
CA LEU A 391 -17.19 -12.08 2.81
C LEU A 391 -18.27 -12.27 3.90
N ASP A 392 -18.03 -11.75 5.10
CA ASP A 392 -18.99 -11.86 6.21
C ASP A 392 -20.31 -11.17 5.89
N ALA A 393 -20.25 -9.97 5.31
CA ALA A 393 -21.44 -9.24 4.85
C ALA A 393 -22.21 -10.03 3.78
N LEU A 394 -21.51 -10.64 2.83
CA LEU A 394 -22.10 -11.47 1.78
C LEU A 394 -22.78 -12.73 2.35
N ILE A 395 -22.12 -13.42 3.28
CA ILE A 395 -22.67 -14.61 3.96
C ILE A 395 -23.87 -14.23 4.83
N LYS A 396 -23.88 -13.04 5.44
CA LYS A 396 -25.03 -12.55 6.20
C LYS A 396 -26.24 -12.25 5.31
N GLN A 397 -26.00 -11.74 4.09
CA GLN A 397 -27.05 -11.41 3.13
C GLN A 397 -27.63 -12.65 2.42
N HIS A 398 -26.86 -13.71 2.27
CA HIS A 398 -27.26 -14.89 1.50
C HIS A 398 -27.22 -16.17 2.34
N PRO A 399 -28.29 -16.99 2.36
CA PRO A 399 -28.31 -18.22 3.16
C PRO A 399 -27.22 -19.17 2.70
N ALA A 400 -26.26 -19.41 3.59
CA ALA A 400 -25.05 -20.18 3.28
C ALA A 400 -25.34 -21.62 2.83
N SER A 401 -26.47 -22.18 3.25
CA SER A 401 -26.85 -23.56 2.95
C SER A 401 -27.42 -23.73 1.55
N MET A 402 -27.86 -22.67 0.88
CA MET A 402 -28.61 -22.74 -0.38
C MET A 402 -28.03 -21.87 -1.50
N THR A 403 -26.99 -21.09 -1.23
CA THR A 403 -26.42 -20.13 -2.20
C THR A 403 -25.22 -20.72 -2.93
N ASN A 404 -25.16 -20.52 -4.25
CA ASN A 404 -23.99 -20.88 -5.05
C ASN A 404 -22.93 -19.76 -4.97
N PHE A 405 -21.85 -19.99 -4.23
CA PHE A 405 -20.77 -19.02 -4.05
C PHE A 405 -19.65 -19.10 -5.10
N TRP A 406 -19.70 -20.04 -6.05
CA TRP A 406 -18.67 -20.16 -7.10
C TRP A 406 -18.47 -18.88 -7.93
N PRO A 407 -19.53 -18.16 -8.36
CA PRO A 407 -19.34 -16.90 -9.10
C PRO A 407 -18.56 -15.86 -8.28
N TYR A 408 -18.84 -15.78 -6.98
CA TYR A 408 -18.10 -14.88 -6.09
C TYR A 408 -16.64 -15.31 -5.94
N LEU A 409 -16.38 -16.59 -5.67
CA LEU A 409 -15.03 -17.12 -5.56
C LEU A 409 -14.20 -16.85 -6.82
N HIS A 410 -14.72 -17.14 -8.01
CA HIS A 410 -14.00 -16.89 -9.26
C HIS A 410 -13.68 -15.42 -9.46
N SER A 411 -14.64 -14.53 -9.21
CA SER A 411 -14.36 -13.11 -9.31
C SER A 411 -13.31 -12.63 -8.30
N ARG A 412 -13.21 -13.23 -7.11
CA ARG A 412 -12.16 -12.88 -6.13
C ARG A 412 -10.79 -13.36 -6.58
N GLU A 413 -10.70 -14.53 -7.18
CA GLU A 413 -9.47 -15.05 -7.77
C GLU A 413 -9.01 -14.19 -8.95
N GLU A 414 -9.94 -13.80 -9.84
CA GLU A 414 -9.68 -12.89 -10.96
C GLU A 414 -9.27 -11.49 -10.46
N GLU A 415 -9.91 -10.97 -9.42
CA GLU A 415 -9.57 -9.68 -8.79
C GLU A 415 -8.14 -9.70 -8.25
N VAL A 416 -7.74 -10.75 -7.52
CA VAL A 416 -6.36 -10.90 -7.01
C VAL A 416 -5.36 -11.02 -8.14
N LEU A 417 -5.64 -11.86 -9.14
CA LEU A 417 -4.75 -12.06 -10.27
C LEU A 417 -4.54 -10.75 -11.05
N ALA A 418 -5.62 -10.06 -11.39
CA ALA A 418 -5.56 -8.79 -12.12
C ALA A 418 -4.74 -7.73 -11.37
N ARG A 419 -4.91 -7.62 -10.04
CA ARG A 419 -4.14 -6.68 -9.21
C ARG A 419 -2.66 -7.03 -9.15
N LYS A 420 -2.32 -8.31 -8.93
CA LYS A 420 -0.93 -8.77 -8.93
C LYS A 420 -0.26 -8.54 -10.29
N THR A 421 -0.96 -8.84 -11.38
CA THR A 421 -0.45 -8.59 -12.74
C THR A 421 -0.23 -7.09 -12.99
N ALA A 422 -1.18 -6.23 -12.62
CA ALA A 422 -1.04 -4.78 -12.77
C ALA A 422 0.13 -4.23 -11.93
N TYR A 423 0.27 -4.68 -10.68
CA TYR A 423 1.38 -4.30 -9.83
C TYR A 423 2.73 -4.77 -10.40
N GLY A 424 2.85 -6.05 -10.78
CA GLY A 424 4.07 -6.60 -11.37
C GLY A 424 4.48 -5.93 -12.69
N ALA A 425 3.50 -5.45 -13.47
CA ALA A 425 3.75 -4.69 -14.69
C ALA A 425 4.18 -3.23 -14.43
N SER A 426 3.83 -2.66 -13.27
CA SER A 426 4.16 -1.29 -12.88
C SER A 426 5.66 -1.11 -12.59
N PHE A 427 6.13 0.14 -12.63
CA PHE A 427 7.51 0.46 -12.26
C PHE A 427 7.85 0.02 -10.82
N LEU A 428 6.88 0.11 -9.91
CA LEU A 428 7.08 -0.22 -8.50
C LEU A 428 7.24 -1.73 -8.30
N GLY A 429 6.43 -2.55 -8.98
CA GLY A 429 6.55 -4.01 -8.92
C GLY A 429 7.87 -4.50 -9.52
N LYS A 430 8.35 -3.86 -10.58
CA LYS A 430 9.67 -4.14 -11.16
C LYS A 430 10.82 -3.75 -10.23
N ALA A 431 10.67 -2.65 -9.49
CA ALA A 431 11.72 -2.13 -8.60
C ALA A 431 11.82 -2.87 -7.26
N LEU A 432 10.70 -3.37 -6.71
CA LEU A 432 10.65 -3.95 -5.36
C LEU A 432 10.59 -5.49 -5.32
N GLU A 433 10.44 -6.16 -6.47
CA GLU A 433 10.25 -7.62 -6.58
C GLU A 433 9.03 -8.15 -5.76
N GLU A 434 8.70 -9.45 -5.88
CA GLU A 434 7.35 -9.99 -5.59
C GLU A 434 6.91 -10.12 -4.10
N ALA A 435 7.59 -9.57 -3.09
CA ALA A 435 7.42 -10.05 -1.70
C ALA A 435 7.08 -9.04 -0.57
N THR A 436 6.59 -7.84 -0.85
CA THR A 436 6.34 -6.82 0.21
C THR A 436 4.90 -6.76 0.73
N ILE A 437 3.94 -7.44 0.10
CA ILE A 437 2.51 -7.43 0.48
C ILE A 437 2.00 -8.85 0.68
N THR A 438 1.39 -9.13 1.83
CA THR A 438 0.76 -10.45 2.08
C THR A 438 -0.35 -10.80 1.09
N ASP A 439 -0.47 -12.10 0.77
CA ASP A 439 -1.51 -12.64 -0.13
C ASP A 439 -2.93 -12.22 0.24
N ARG A 440 -3.22 -12.12 1.54
CA ARG A 440 -4.52 -11.69 2.07
C ARG A 440 -4.94 -10.31 1.54
N LEU A 441 -4.02 -9.34 1.55
CA LEU A 441 -4.32 -7.94 1.21
C LEU A 441 -4.60 -7.72 -0.27
N TRP A 442 -4.08 -8.57 -1.17
CA TRP A 442 -4.37 -8.49 -2.60
C TRP A 442 -5.86 -8.59 -2.90
N SER A 443 -6.60 -9.28 -2.03
CA SER A 443 -8.04 -9.40 -2.15
C SER A 443 -8.78 -8.16 -1.63
N SER A 444 -8.19 -7.28 -0.81
CA SER A 444 -8.93 -6.24 -0.08
C SER A 444 -10.09 -6.84 0.74
N PRO A 445 -9.78 -7.66 1.76
CA PRO A 445 -10.78 -8.44 2.49
C PRO A 445 -11.81 -7.59 3.27
N ASP A 446 -11.40 -6.43 3.77
CA ASP A 446 -12.18 -5.62 4.71
C ASP A 446 -12.60 -4.27 4.13
N HIS A 447 -11.79 -3.69 3.24
CA HIS A 447 -12.10 -2.43 2.57
C HIS A 447 -11.49 -2.37 1.18
N ASP A 448 -12.23 -1.84 0.19
CA ASP A 448 -11.85 -1.86 -1.23
C ASP A 448 -10.48 -1.19 -1.49
N LYS A 449 -10.14 -0.14 -0.72
CA LYS A 449 -8.87 0.60 -0.80
C LYS A 449 -7.65 -0.08 -0.14
N GLN A 450 -7.79 -1.19 0.60
CA GLN A 450 -6.67 -1.77 1.38
C GLN A 450 -5.41 -2.02 0.55
N ILE A 451 -5.55 -2.67 -0.61
CA ILE A 451 -4.42 -2.95 -1.49
C ILE A 451 -3.83 -1.67 -2.11
N VAL A 452 -4.68 -0.69 -2.44
CA VAL A 452 -4.25 0.60 -3.01
C VAL A 452 -3.41 1.37 -1.98
N ILE A 453 -3.85 1.41 -0.73
CA ILE A 453 -3.13 2.06 0.38
C ILE A 453 -1.81 1.32 0.67
N ALA A 454 -1.80 -0.01 0.64
CA ALA A 454 -0.56 -0.79 0.80
C ALA A 454 0.46 -0.45 -0.30
N ILE A 455 0.03 -0.42 -1.56
CA ILE A 455 0.89 -0.11 -2.71
C ILE A 455 1.37 1.35 -2.65
N ARG A 456 0.48 2.30 -2.36
CA ARG A 456 0.84 3.73 -2.23
C ARG A 456 1.83 3.95 -1.10
N PHE A 457 1.68 3.26 0.02
CA PHE A 457 2.65 3.31 1.10
C PHE A 457 4.03 2.76 0.70
N LEU A 458 4.09 1.64 -0.03
CA LEU A 458 5.35 1.17 -0.59
C LEU A 458 5.96 2.17 -1.57
N MET A 459 5.13 2.80 -2.41
CA MET A 459 5.58 3.85 -3.34
C MET A 459 6.18 5.04 -2.60
N THR A 460 5.55 5.48 -1.52
CA THR A 460 6.03 6.58 -0.68
C THR A 460 7.32 6.23 0.05
N ARG A 461 7.44 5.01 0.60
CA ARG A 461 8.71 4.54 1.16
C ARG A 461 9.80 4.45 0.09
N PHE A 462 9.46 3.95 -1.10
CA PHE A 462 10.38 3.84 -2.22
C PHE A 462 10.84 5.20 -2.72
N PHE A 463 9.95 6.19 -2.77
CA PHE A 463 10.29 7.56 -3.08
C PHE A 463 11.34 8.11 -2.12
N PHE A 464 11.12 8.03 -0.81
CA PHE A 464 12.11 8.50 0.17
C PHE A 464 13.42 7.72 0.11
N PHE A 465 13.37 6.41 -0.12
CA PHE A 465 14.55 5.58 -0.29
C PHE A 465 15.42 6.07 -1.47
N VAL A 466 14.80 6.34 -2.62
CA VAL A 466 15.48 6.87 -3.81
C VAL A 466 16.00 8.28 -3.54
N SER A 467 15.19 9.15 -2.93
CA SER A 467 15.53 10.56 -2.68
C SER A 467 16.66 10.75 -1.66
N ILE A 468 16.79 9.86 -0.68
CA ILE A 468 17.87 9.91 0.32
C ILE A 468 19.20 9.36 -0.25
N GLY A 469 19.15 8.57 -1.33
CA GLY A 469 20.35 8.00 -1.94
C GLY A 469 21.04 6.94 -1.08
N GLN A 470 20.27 6.17 -0.30
CA GLN A 470 20.82 5.16 0.60
C GLN A 470 21.24 3.91 -0.19
N GLU A 471 22.45 3.92 -0.76
CA GLU A 471 22.97 2.81 -1.58
C GLU A 471 23.40 1.60 -0.76
N ASP A 472 24.00 1.80 0.42
CA ASP A 472 24.66 0.74 1.21
C ASP A 472 23.69 -0.28 1.86
N SER A 473 22.38 -0.02 1.85
CA SER A 473 21.41 -0.83 2.60
C SER A 473 20.63 -1.83 1.73
N ARG A 474 20.73 -1.75 0.39
CA ARG A 474 19.90 -2.55 -0.54
C ARG A 474 19.95 -4.06 -0.31
N ASP A 475 21.04 -4.58 0.25
CA ASP A 475 21.24 -6.01 0.47
C ASP A 475 20.46 -6.58 1.67
N SER A 476 19.84 -5.73 2.50
CA SER A 476 19.01 -6.23 3.60
C SER A 476 17.54 -6.38 3.16
N PRO A 477 17.05 -7.61 2.93
CA PRO A 477 15.66 -7.87 2.54
C PRO A 477 14.63 -7.38 3.59
N ASP A 478 15.11 -7.00 4.78
CA ASP A 478 14.28 -6.55 5.90
C ASP A 478 13.88 -5.07 5.83
N ILE A 479 14.45 -4.27 4.92
CA ILE A 479 14.16 -2.83 4.84
C ILE A 479 12.68 -2.57 4.60
N TRP A 480 12.11 -3.27 3.63
CA TRP A 480 10.72 -3.06 3.24
C TRP A 480 9.75 -3.65 4.26
N GLY A 481 10.16 -4.75 4.90
CA GLY A 481 9.26 -5.61 5.67
C GLY A 481 8.12 -6.14 4.81
N ILE A 482 7.21 -6.89 5.45
CA ILE A 482 6.01 -7.41 4.79
C ILE A 482 4.79 -6.69 5.36
N ILE A 483 4.00 -6.05 4.51
CA ILE A 483 2.73 -5.45 4.89
C ILE A 483 1.71 -6.57 5.14
N ILE A 484 1.34 -6.74 6.41
CA ILE A 484 0.45 -7.82 6.86
C ILE A 484 -1.00 -7.37 7.07
N ASP A 485 -1.22 -6.07 7.34
CA ASP A 485 -2.56 -5.52 7.54
C ASP A 485 -2.63 -4.04 7.18
N VAL A 486 -3.80 -3.61 6.71
CA VAL A 486 -4.11 -2.21 6.38
C VAL A 486 -5.54 -1.91 6.79
N GLN A 487 -5.78 -0.95 7.67
CA GLN A 487 -7.13 -0.60 8.12
C GLN A 487 -7.40 0.89 8.07
N GLU A 488 -8.66 1.25 7.83
CA GLU A 488 -9.10 2.64 7.89
C GLU A 488 -9.26 3.02 9.36
N ALA A 489 -8.47 4.00 9.82
CA ALA A 489 -8.56 4.52 11.18
C ALA A 489 -9.53 5.70 11.26
N ILE A 490 -9.48 6.58 10.26
CA ILE A 490 -10.43 7.68 10.08
C ILE A 490 -10.90 7.66 8.64
N LEU A 491 -12.23 7.63 8.48
CA LEU A 491 -12.91 7.51 7.20
C LEU A 491 -12.38 8.54 6.19
N ASN A 492 -11.86 8.04 5.06
CA ASN A 492 -11.30 8.80 3.95
C ASN A 492 -10.09 9.71 4.27
N GLU A 493 -9.44 9.55 5.43
CA GLU A 493 -8.41 10.49 5.91
C GLU A 493 -7.14 9.80 6.39
N ILE A 494 -7.25 8.88 7.36
CA ILE A 494 -6.10 8.26 8.01
C ILE A 494 -6.25 6.75 8.01
N TRP A 495 -5.16 6.07 7.67
CA TRP A 495 -5.06 4.62 7.62
C TRP A 495 -3.99 4.12 8.59
N THR A 496 -4.17 2.91 9.11
CA THR A 496 -3.13 2.15 9.81
C THR A 496 -2.53 1.12 8.88
N ILE A 497 -1.21 0.99 8.93
CA ILE A 497 -0.45 -0.01 8.18
C ILE A 497 0.39 -0.81 9.16
N THR A 498 0.20 -2.13 9.15
CA THR A 498 0.98 -3.05 9.97
C THR A 498 2.03 -3.75 9.10
N ILE A 499 3.29 -3.56 9.45
CA ILE A 499 4.46 -4.16 8.79
C ILE A 499 5.09 -5.17 9.75
N ARG A 500 5.41 -6.35 9.21
CA ARG A 500 6.23 -7.35 9.89
C ARG A 500 7.62 -7.35 9.27
N SER A 501 8.61 -6.97 10.06
CA SER A 501 10.04 -7.18 9.78
C SER A 501 10.50 -8.50 10.42
N SER A 502 11.76 -8.86 10.21
CA SER A 502 12.37 -10.08 10.74
C SER A 502 12.33 -10.15 12.27
N SER A 503 12.42 -8.99 12.93
CA SER A 503 12.58 -8.87 14.38
C SER A 503 11.38 -8.25 15.10
N SER A 504 10.48 -7.58 14.38
CA SER A 504 9.41 -6.82 15.01
C SER A 504 8.18 -6.67 14.10
N THR A 505 7.06 -6.36 14.73
CA THR A 505 5.86 -5.87 14.03
C THR A 505 5.67 -4.41 14.41
N SER A 506 5.55 -3.55 13.42
CA SER A 506 5.36 -2.11 13.58
C SER A 506 4.04 -1.68 12.94
N VAL A 507 3.35 -0.73 13.57
CA VAL A 507 2.11 -0.15 13.05
C VAL A 507 2.34 1.32 12.78
N PHE A 508 1.90 1.83 11.64
CA PHE A 508 2.07 3.22 11.23
C PHE A 508 0.70 3.86 10.98
N TYR A 509 0.50 5.10 11.43
CA TYR A 509 -0.55 5.95 10.91
C TYR A 509 -0.06 6.67 9.66
N VAL A 510 -0.84 6.60 8.58
CA VAL A 510 -0.51 7.22 7.30
C VAL A 510 -1.68 8.04 6.76
N LEU A 511 -1.38 9.08 6.01
CA LEU A 511 -2.39 9.85 5.28
C LEU A 511 -2.97 9.05 4.12
N GLU A 512 -4.28 9.09 3.89
CA GLU A 512 -4.89 8.41 2.74
C GLU A 512 -4.30 8.91 1.41
N SER A 513 -4.20 10.23 1.25
CA SER A 513 -3.88 10.88 -0.02
C SER A 513 -2.47 10.52 -0.52
N THR A 514 -1.48 10.54 0.37
CA THR A 514 -0.05 10.40 0.03
C THR A 514 0.58 9.12 0.62
N CYS A 515 -0.07 8.50 1.61
CA CYS A 515 0.52 7.45 2.45
C CYS A 515 1.84 7.85 3.13
N GLU A 516 2.07 9.15 3.32
CA GLU A 516 3.12 9.61 4.22
C GLU A 516 2.79 9.24 5.66
N VAL A 517 3.84 8.87 6.40
CA VAL A 517 3.74 8.46 7.80
C VAL A 517 3.59 9.70 8.68
N ILE A 518 2.51 9.73 9.44
CA ILE A 518 2.22 10.77 10.44
C ILE A 518 2.87 10.44 11.78
N GLY A 519 2.93 9.14 12.12
CA GLY A 519 3.57 8.65 13.32
C GLY A 519 3.17 7.22 13.67
N LEU A 520 3.64 6.76 14.82
CA LEU A 520 3.35 5.43 15.37
C LEU A 520 2.21 5.52 16.41
N PRO A 521 1.26 4.58 16.45
CA PRO A 521 0.27 4.53 17.51
C PRO A 521 0.95 4.38 18.86
N GLN A 522 0.38 5.01 19.89
CA GLN A 522 0.83 4.80 21.26
C GLN A 522 0.55 3.34 21.63
N ILE A 523 1.63 2.57 21.73
CA ILE A 523 1.56 1.19 22.22
C ILE A 523 1.26 1.27 23.73
N PRO A 524 0.20 0.61 24.23
CA PRO A 524 -0.10 0.58 25.66
C PRO A 524 1.13 0.10 26.45
N GLU A 525 1.54 0.86 27.47
CA GLU A 525 2.76 0.63 28.26
C GLU A 525 2.87 -0.79 28.84
N GLU A 526 1.73 -1.47 29.04
CA GLU A 526 1.68 -2.84 29.55
C GLU A 526 2.42 -3.85 28.67
N SER A 527 2.48 -3.60 27.36
CA SER A 527 3.20 -4.47 26.41
C SER A 527 4.71 -4.24 26.37
N ILE A 528 5.20 -3.12 26.92
CA ILE A 528 6.61 -2.72 26.89
C ILE A 528 7.42 -3.42 28.01
N ARG A 529 6.77 -3.87 29.09
CA ARG A 529 7.46 -4.48 30.24
C ARG A 529 8.18 -5.80 29.93
N THR A 530 7.92 -6.42 28.79
CA THR A 530 8.55 -7.70 28.40
C THR A 530 9.67 -7.56 27.36
N SER A 531 9.85 -6.41 26.71
CA SER A 531 10.93 -6.21 25.73
C SER A 531 12.09 -5.42 26.33
N PHE A 532 13.16 -6.13 26.71
CA PHE A 532 14.36 -5.58 27.36
C PHE A 532 15.28 -4.73 26.46
N ALA A 533 14.84 -4.34 25.26
CA ALA A 533 15.64 -3.55 24.33
C ALA A 533 15.09 -2.11 24.23
N PRO A 534 15.77 -1.09 24.80
CA PRO A 534 15.41 0.30 24.59
C PRO A 534 15.74 0.72 23.15
N THR A 535 14.82 0.49 22.22
CA THR A 535 14.90 1.04 20.87
C THR A 535 14.67 2.55 20.94
N ARG A 536 15.77 3.29 21.06
CA ARG A 536 15.79 4.75 20.98
C ARG A 536 15.31 5.17 19.58
N HIS A 537 14.47 6.20 19.51
CA HIS A 537 14.13 7.00 18.32
C HIS A 537 12.90 6.63 17.47
N SER A 538 12.00 5.76 17.91
CA SER A 538 10.68 5.69 17.23
C SER A 538 9.87 6.94 17.60
N SER A 539 9.79 7.92 16.68
CA SER A 539 9.06 9.17 16.90
C SER A 539 7.59 8.86 17.22
N SER A 540 7.19 9.09 18.47
CA SER A 540 5.79 9.02 18.87
C SER A 540 4.96 9.95 18.00
N LEU A 541 3.72 9.57 17.71
CA LEU A 541 2.74 10.46 17.09
C LEU A 541 2.72 11.82 17.81
N ARG A 542 2.74 12.92 17.05
CA ARG A 542 2.64 14.27 17.62
C ARG A 542 1.35 14.44 18.40
N VAL A 543 1.38 15.33 19.40
CA VAL A 543 0.28 15.55 20.33
C VAL A 543 -0.97 16.09 19.63
N ASP A 544 -0.83 16.94 18.62
CA ASP A 544 -1.96 17.45 17.83
C ASP A 544 -2.60 16.36 16.97
N TRP A 545 -1.80 15.49 16.36
CA TRP A 545 -2.28 14.34 15.60
C TRP A 545 -2.97 13.30 16.49
N SER A 546 -2.41 13.00 17.66
CA SER A 546 -3.05 12.09 18.61
C SER A 546 -4.37 12.67 19.12
N ALA A 547 -4.42 13.97 19.46
CA ALA A 547 -5.63 14.66 19.86
C ALA A 547 -6.70 14.64 18.75
N TYR A 548 -6.33 14.89 17.50
CA TYR A 548 -7.24 14.81 16.36
C TYR A 548 -7.79 13.40 16.16
N ILE A 549 -6.92 12.38 16.16
CA ILE A 549 -7.36 10.98 15.99
C ILE A 549 -8.30 10.58 17.13
N SER A 550 -7.95 10.87 18.39
CA SER A 550 -8.83 10.59 19.53
C SER A 550 -10.18 11.31 19.41
N GLN A 551 -10.17 12.61 19.09
CA GLN A 551 -11.40 13.39 18.88
C GLN A 551 -12.29 12.79 17.78
N ARG A 552 -11.69 12.30 16.69
CA ARG A 552 -12.41 11.71 15.55
C ARG A 552 -12.97 10.33 15.88
N LEU A 553 -12.32 9.57 16.76
CA LEU A 553 -12.77 8.26 17.23
C LEU A 553 -13.86 8.34 18.31
N GLU A 554 -13.89 9.40 19.11
CA GLU A 554 -14.85 9.59 20.21
C GLU A 554 -16.29 9.92 19.77
N ASN A 555 -16.62 9.81 18.48
CA ASN A 555 -17.98 9.99 17.92
C ASN A 555 -18.67 11.28 18.41
N SER A 556 -18.01 12.43 18.22
CA SER A 556 -18.63 13.73 18.45
C SER A 556 -19.94 13.87 17.64
N ALA A 557 -20.98 14.43 18.27
CA ALA A 557 -22.30 14.59 17.67
C ALA A 557 -22.33 15.59 16.50
N GLU A 558 -21.33 16.48 16.39
CA GLU A 558 -21.19 17.38 15.26
C GLU A 558 -20.46 16.71 14.09
N PRO A 559 -20.88 16.96 12.83
CA PRO A 559 -20.17 16.46 11.67
C PRO A 559 -18.72 16.99 11.74
N PRO A 560 -17.74 16.09 11.92
CA PRO A 560 -16.37 16.50 12.16
C PRO A 560 -15.80 17.15 10.91
N LYS A 561 -15.03 18.22 11.12
CA LYS A 561 -14.30 18.90 10.04
C LYS A 561 -13.38 17.90 9.36
N THR A 562 -13.43 17.86 8.05
CA THR A 562 -12.54 16.98 7.28
C THR A 562 -11.09 17.45 7.42
N LEU A 563 -10.11 16.56 7.29
CA LEU A 563 -8.68 16.91 7.37
C LEU A 563 -8.32 18.06 6.41
N LEU A 564 -8.94 18.08 5.23
CA LEU A 564 -8.73 19.11 4.22
C LEU A 564 -9.26 20.50 4.64
N GLU A 565 -10.14 20.59 5.64
CA GLU A 565 -10.57 21.85 6.26
C GLU A 565 -9.56 22.39 7.28
N HIS A 566 -8.58 21.58 7.67
CA HIS A 566 -7.43 22.02 8.46
C HIS A 566 -6.31 22.59 7.58
N LEU A 567 -6.40 22.43 6.25
CA LEU A 567 -5.48 23.03 5.31
C LEU A 567 -5.63 24.56 5.29
N GLN A 568 -4.49 25.23 5.35
CA GLN A 568 -4.38 26.68 5.27
C GLN A 568 -3.50 27.02 4.09
N TRP A 569 -3.98 27.97 3.28
CA TRP A 569 -3.34 28.42 2.05
C TRP A 569 -3.58 29.93 1.92
N THR A 570 -2.95 30.57 0.93
CA THR A 570 -3.14 32.01 0.68
C THR A 570 -4.04 32.23 -0.55
N ASN A 571 -4.48 33.46 -0.81
CA ASN A 571 -5.31 33.79 -1.98
C ASN A 571 -6.58 32.88 -2.06
N HIS A 572 -7.43 32.97 -1.04
CA HIS A 572 -8.67 32.19 -0.98
C HIS A 572 -9.69 32.63 -2.03
N GLU A 573 -9.49 33.79 -2.66
CA GLU A 573 -10.31 34.34 -3.72
C GLU A 573 -10.18 33.52 -5.01
N GLU A 574 -8.96 33.12 -5.40
CA GLU A 574 -8.71 32.35 -6.63
C GLU A 574 -8.61 30.84 -6.39
N TYR A 575 -8.17 30.41 -5.19
CA TYR A 575 -7.92 29.01 -4.89
C TYR A 575 -8.90 28.44 -3.86
N ASP A 576 -9.39 27.23 -4.12
CA ASP A 576 -10.10 26.38 -3.16
C ASP A 576 -9.17 25.27 -2.70
N ARG A 577 -8.77 25.30 -1.42
CA ARG A 577 -7.81 24.35 -0.81
C ARG A 577 -6.49 24.26 -1.61
N GLY A 578 -6.02 25.41 -2.09
CA GLY A 578 -4.82 25.50 -2.91
C GLY A 578 -4.98 25.08 -4.38
N ILE A 579 -6.21 24.83 -4.86
CA ILE A 579 -6.48 24.45 -6.26
C ILE A 579 -7.30 25.54 -6.95
N SER A 580 -6.89 25.95 -8.15
CA SER A 580 -7.52 27.02 -8.93
C SER A 580 -9.02 26.75 -9.16
N LYS A 581 -9.86 27.66 -8.67
CA LYS A 581 -11.33 27.56 -8.82
C LYS A 581 -11.77 27.57 -10.28
N LEU A 582 -11.06 28.33 -11.11
CA LEU A 582 -11.31 28.42 -12.53
C LEU A 582 -11.02 27.08 -13.22
N TRP A 583 -9.90 26.44 -12.89
CA TRP A 583 -9.56 25.13 -13.44
C TRP A 583 -10.51 24.03 -12.95
N LEU A 584 -10.86 24.02 -11.66
CA LEU A 584 -11.87 23.12 -11.12
C LEU A 584 -13.21 23.22 -11.88
N SER A 585 -13.61 24.44 -12.26
CA SER A 585 -14.81 24.65 -13.09
C SER A 585 -14.67 24.02 -14.48
N ARG A 586 -13.51 24.12 -15.12
CA ARG A 586 -13.25 23.56 -16.46
C ARG A 586 -13.30 22.03 -16.45
N ILE A 587 -12.64 21.39 -15.48
CA ILE A 587 -12.52 19.92 -15.45
C ILE A 587 -13.82 19.21 -15.07
N ARG A 588 -14.81 19.88 -14.45
CA ARG A 588 -16.12 19.28 -14.15
C ARG A 588 -16.82 18.71 -15.39
N ASN A 589 -16.57 19.30 -16.55
CA ASN A 589 -17.17 18.87 -17.82
C ASN A 589 -16.38 17.73 -18.50
N GLU A 590 -15.21 17.34 -17.97
CA GLU A 590 -14.38 16.25 -18.52
C GLU A 590 -14.80 14.85 -18.03
N GLY A 591 -15.85 14.74 -17.21
CA GLY A 591 -16.33 13.45 -16.69
C GLY A 591 -15.30 12.74 -15.82
N GLN A 592 -15.04 11.46 -16.09
CA GLN A 592 -14.13 10.64 -15.30
C GLN A 592 -12.67 11.16 -15.32
N LEU A 593 -12.24 11.72 -16.44
CA LEU A 593 -10.90 12.31 -16.57
C LEU A 593 -10.74 13.51 -15.62
N GLY A 594 -11.76 14.37 -15.55
CA GLY A 594 -11.77 15.52 -14.65
C GLY A 594 -11.73 15.11 -13.18
N ILE A 595 -12.48 14.07 -12.80
CA ILE A 595 -12.43 13.50 -11.44
C ILE A 595 -11.02 13.01 -11.11
N SER A 596 -10.36 12.29 -12.03
CA SER A 596 -9.00 11.81 -11.78
C SER A 596 -7.98 12.93 -11.71
N LYS A 597 -8.10 13.98 -12.52
CA LYS A 597 -7.26 15.18 -12.41
C LYS A 597 -7.43 15.86 -11.06
N GLU A 598 -8.68 16.00 -10.58
CA GLU A 598 -8.96 16.57 -9.26
C GLU A 598 -8.35 15.74 -8.13
N VAL A 599 -8.43 14.41 -8.21
CA VAL A 599 -7.80 13.50 -7.24
C VAL A 599 -6.28 13.70 -7.22
N VAL A 600 -5.63 13.75 -8.39
CA VAL A 600 -4.18 13.98 -8.49
C VAL A 600 -3.79 15.36 -7.96
N ALA A 601 -4.57 16.41 -8.26
CA ALA A 601 -4.35 17.75 -7.72
C ALA A 601 -4.38 17.76 -6.19
N ARG A 602 -5.40 17.11 -5.57
CA ARG A 602 -5.49 16.99 -4.11
C ARG A 602 -4.32 16.21 -3.51
N ARG A 603 -3.86 15.14 -4.17
CA ARG A 603 -2.69 14.38 -3.72
C ARG A 603 -1.43 15.24 -3.73
N TYR A 604 -1.21 15.99 -4.81
CA TYR A 604 -0.10 16.94 -4.90
C TYR A 604 -0.17 18.00 -3.80
N THR A 605 -1.34 18.60 -3.57
CA THR A 605 -1.54 19.56 -2.48
C THR A 605 -1.13 18.98 -1.13
N PHE A 606 -1.51 17.73 -0.82
CA PHE A 606 -1.10 17.07 0.42
C PHE A 606 0.37 16.68 0.45
N ALA A 607 1.00 16.38 -0.69
CA ALA A 607 2.43 16.07 -0.77
C ALA A 607 3.32 17.33 -0.62
N CYS A 608 2.74 18.51 -0.88
CA CYS A 608 3.43 19.81 -0.81
C CYS A 608 3.12 20.62 0.46
N ILE A 609 2.41 20.04 1.43
CA ILE A 609 2.34 20.67 2.76
C ILE A 609 3.71 20.62 3.41
N VAL A 610 4.07 21.67 4.15
CA VAL A 610 5.37 21.74 4.84
C VAL A 610 5.54 20.49 5.71
N SER A 611 6.72 19.87 5.72
CA SER A 611 6.94 18.58 6.40
C SER A 611 6.52 18.59 7.88
N ASN A 612 6.70 19.74 8.54
CA ASN A 612 6.22 20.03 9.90
C ASN A 612 4.68 20.11 10.02
N SER A 613 3.92 19.82 8.97
CA SER A 613 2.47 19.60 8.99
C SER A 613 2.14 18.12 9.21
N VAL A 614 3.01 17.20 8.75
CA VAL A 614 2.77 15.74 8.80
C VAL A 614 3.57 15.09 9.92
N SER A 615 4.87 15.40 9.99
CA SER A 615 5.81 14.87 10.99
C SER A 615 6.57 16.02 11.66
N GLY A 616 7.62 15.75 12.44
CA GLY A 616 8.43 16.80 13.07
C GLY A 616 7.81 17.49 14.29
N SER A 617 8.37 18.65 14.67
CA SER A 617 7.84 19.48 15.75
C SER A 617 6.57 20.22 15.31
N TRP A 618 5.61 20.36 16.22
CA TRP A 618 4.46 21.21 15.98
C TRP A 618 4.89 22.67 15.80
N LEU A 619 4.34 23.33 14.79
CA LEU A 619 4.52 24.75 14.51
C LEU A 619 3.17 25.41 14.23
N THR A 620 3.07 26.69 14.54
CA THR A 620 1.96 27.54 14.09
C THR A 620 2.05 27.78 12.59
N LEU A 621 0.95 28.24 11.99
CA LEU A 621 0.91 28.62 10.57
C LEU A 621 1.95 29.70 10.23
N THR A 622 2.09 30.70 11.09
CA THR A 622 3.06 31.77 10.90
C THR A 622 4.50 31.25 11.03
N GLU A 623 4.76 30.36 11.98
CA GLU A 623 6.08 29.73 12.13
C GLU A 623 6.41 28.84 10.93
N MET A 624 5.47 28.03 10.43
CA MET A 624 5.67 27.24 9.21
C MET A 624 5.91 28.11 7.98
N ALA A 625 5.18 29.23 7.86
CA ALA A 625 5.41 30.19 6.78
C ALA A 625 6.76 30.90 6.93
N GLN A 626 7.21 31.21 8.16
CA GLN A 626 8.52 31.80 8.42
C GLN A 626 9.64 30.80 8.10
N GLU A 627 9.54 29.57 8.60
CA GLU A 627 10.50 28.50 8.35
C GLU A 627 10.63 28.21 6.84
N PHE A 628 9.51 28.18 6.12
CA PHE A 628 9.52 28.00 4.67
C PHE A 628 10.23 29.14 3.92
N ASN A 629 10.20 30.37 4.47
CA ASN A 629 10.88 31.54 3.91
C ASN A 629 12.29 31.74 4.50
N ASP A 630 12.84 30.73 5.17
CA ASP A 630 14.14 30.79 5.87
C ASP A 630 14.25 31.94 6.89
N MET A 631 13.11 32.38 7.44
CA MET A 631 13.04 33.44 8.44
C MET A 631 13.18 32.83 9.85
N PRO A 632 13.93 33.47 10.77
CA PRO A 632 14.14 32.94 12.11
C PRO A 632 12.82 32.85 12.88
N SER A 633 12.53 31.66 13.43
CA SER A 633 11.33 31.43 14.24
C SER A 633 11.39 32.26 15.53
N GLN A 634 10.39 33.10 15.76
CA GLN A 634 10.22 33.74 17.07
C GLN A 634 9.87 32.67 18.10
N HIS A 635 10.43 32.76 19.31
CA HIS A 635 10.31 31.70 20.31
C HIS A 635 8.85 31.29 20.57
N PRO A 636 8.56 29.97 20.60
CA PRO A 636 7.20 29.47 20.69
C PRO A 636 6.60 29.87 22.03
N ARG A 637 5.50 30.65 21.99
CA ARG A 637 4.66 30.84 23.17
C ARG A 637 3.87 29.56 23.39
N GLN A 638 3.96 28.99 24.60
CA GLN A 638 3.19 27.80 24.99
C GLN A 638 1.69 28.05 24.79
N GLN A 639 1.07 27.39 23.82
CA GLN A 639 -0.37 27.44 23.59
C GLN A 639 -1.07 26.24 24.23
N LYS A 640 -2.21 26.50 24.89
CA LYS A 640 -2.95 25.52 25.70
C LYS A 640 -3.74 24.48 24.89
N HIS A 641 -3.97 24.69 23.59
CA HIS A 641 -4.70 23.74 22.74
C HIS A 641 -4.06 23.67 21.35
N GLN A 642 -3.42 22.55 21.03
CA GLN A 642 -2.77 22.32 19.74
C GLN A 642 -3.78 21.69 18.78
N LYS A 643 -4.34 22.53 17.90
CA LYS A 643 -5.07 22.06 16.72
C LYS A 643 -4.04 21.62 15.66
N ILE A 644 -4.38 20.61 14.86
CA ILE A 644 -3.61 20.30 13.65
C ILE A 644 -3.62 21.53 12.73
N ASN A 645 -2.42 21.93 12.33
CA ASN A 645 -2.19 22.96 11.33
C ASN A 645 -1.51 22.31 10.12
N LEU A 646 -2.14 22.42 8.95
CA LEU A 646 -1.55 22.02 7.68
C LEU A 646 -1.35 23.28 6.84
N PHE A 647 -0.13 23.57 6.42
CA PHE A 647 0.18 24.77 5.65
C PHE A 647 0.68 24.43 4.24
N LEU A 648 0.05 25.04 3.24
CA LEU A 648 0.43 24.97 1.83
C LEU A 648 1.04 26.30 1.36
N PRO A 649 2.33 26.31 0.97
CA PRO A 649 2.95 27.50 0.38
C PRO A 649 2.32 27.94 -0.95
N ALA A 650 2.33 29.25 -1.22
CA ALA A 650 1.67 29.84 -2.40
C ALA A 650 2.19 29.33 -3.75
N HIS A 651 3.49 29.06 -3.86
CA HIS A 651 4.11 28.57 -5.09
C HIS A 651 3.78 27.08 -5.38
N HIS A 652 3.14 26.38 -4.44
CA HIS A 652 2.57 25.04 -4.61
C HIS A 652 1.06 25.04 -4.84
N HIS A 653 0.43 26.21 -5.04
CA HIS A 653 -0.94 26.24 -5.53
C HIS A 653 -1.04 25.59 -6.91
N VAL A 654 -2.13 24.88 -7.16
CA VAL A 654 -2.36 24.12 -8.40
C VAL A 654 -3.18 24.95 -9.37
N GLU A 655 -2.60 25.30 -10.51
CA GLU A 655 -3.31 25.91 -11.63
C GLU A 655 -3.97 24.87 -12.53
N SER A 656 -3.26 23.77 -12.83
CA SER A 656 -3.80 22.69 -13.65
C SER A 656 -3.02 21.39 -13.52
N VAL A 657 -3.67 20.28 -13.89
CA VAL A 657 -3.05 18.95 -13.93
C VAL A 657 -3.23 18.34 -15.32
N HIS A 658 -2.14 17.78 -15.86
CA HIS A 658 -2.05 17.24 -17.21
C HIS A 658 -1.54 15.80 -17.20
N PHE A 659 -2.16 14.94 -18.02
CA PHE A 659 -1.74 13.55 -18.27
C PHE A 659 -1.07 13.37 -19.64
N THR A 660 -0.86 14.48 -20.34
CA THR A 660 -0.21 14.57 -21.64
C THR A 660 0.83 15.67 -21.60
N THR A 661 1.88 15.55 -22.42
CA THR A 661 2.84 16.62 -22.66
C THR A 661 2.17 17.81 -23.36
N SER A 662 2.86 18.95 -23.43
CA SER A 662 2.45 20.13 -24.20
C SER A 662 2.25 19.83 -25.69
N ALA A 663 2.95 18.82 -26.23
CA ALA A 663 2.79 18.32 -27.60
C ALA A 663 1.59 17.36 -27.76
N GLY A 664 0.79 17.13 -26.72
CA GLY A 664 -0.38 16.24 -26.74
C GLY A 664 -0.03 14.75 -26.67
N LYS A 665 1.23 14.37 -26.42
CA LYS A 665 1.62 12.96 -26.25
C LYS A 665 1.28 12.49 -24.83
N ALA A 666 0.82 11.25 -24.69
CA ALA A 666 0.54 10.69 -23.36
C ALA A 666 1.83 10.59 -22.53
N LEU A 667 1.74 10.98 -21.25
CA LEU A 667 2.79 10.73 -20.26
C LEU A 667 2.81 9.24 -19.87
N HIS A 668 3.92 8.81 -19.29
CA HIS A 668 4.01 7.51 -18.61
C HIS A 668 2.82 7.36 -17.65
N PRO A 669 2.16 6.19 -17.57
CA PRO A 669 0.94 6.01 -16.78
C PRO A 669 1.04 6.47 -15.32
N ALA A 670 2.20 6.31 -14.68
CA ALA A 670 2.46 6.75 -13.31
C ALA A 670 2.69 8.27 -13.15
N LEU A 671 2.92 9.02 -14.24
CA LEU A 671 3.29 10.43 -14.21
C LEU A 671 2.12 11.36 -14.55
N ALA A 672 2.09 12.50 -13.88
CA ALA A 672 1.32 13.68 -14.26
C ALA A 672 2.21 14.92 -14.19
N VAL A 673 1.80 15.97 -14.91
CA VAL A 673 2.38 17.31 -14.79
C VAL A 673 1.40 18.21 -14.04
N VAL A 674 1.90 18.90 -13.02
CA VAL A 674 1.17 19.92 -12.28
C VAL A 674 1.74 21.28 -12.64
N GLN A 675 0.89 22.16 -13.15
CA GLN A 675 1.22 23.57 -13.31
C GLN A 675 0.93 24.29 -11.99
N THR A 676 1.92 25.01 -11.47
CA THR A 676 1.74 25.99 -10.39
C THR A 676 1.93 27.40 -10.95
N PRO A 677 1.68 28.47 -10.16
CA PRO A 677 1.90 29.85 -10.63
C PRO A 677 3.34 30.15 -11.07
N GLY A 678 4.32 29.41 -10.52
CA GLY A 678 5.73 29.68 -10.77
C GLY A 678 6.44 28.64 -11.64
N ARG A 679 5.95 27.40 -11.71
CA ARG A 679 6.69 26.29 -12.33
C ARG A 679 5.80 25.11 -12.69
N GLU A 680 6.24 24.32 -13.67
CA GLU A 680 5.72 22.96 -13.89
C GLU A 680 6.47 21.92 -13.04
N TYR A 681 5.73 20.95 -12.49
CA TYR A 681 6.28 19.81 -11.74
C TYR A 681 5.83 18.48 -12.33
N TYR A 682 6.78 17.55 -12.48
CA TYR A 682 6.49 16.16 -12.79
C TYR A 682 6.28 15.39 -11.48
N ILE A 683 5.15 14.71 -11.35
CA ILE A 683 4.75 14.04 -10.11
C ILE A 683 4.30 12.60 -10.35
N LEU A 684 4.38 11.77 -9.32
CA LEU A 684 3.73 10.46 -9.28
C LEU A 684 2.22 10.62 -9.02
N LYS A 685 1.37 10.20 -9.96
CA LYS A 685 -0.11 10.33 -9.86
C LYS A 685 -0.68 9.71 -8.58
N ASP A 686 -0.09 8.59 -8.15
CA ASP A 686 -0.65 7.76 -7.10
C ASP A 686 -0.45 8.37 -5.70
N ASN A 687 0.58 9.19 -5.46
CA ASN A 687 0.85 9.82 -4.15
C ASN A 687 1.15 11.33 -4.19
N GLY A 688 1.26 11.96 -5.36
CA GLY A 688 1.49 13.39 -5.51
C GLY A 688 2.96 13.84 -5.39
N MET A 689 3.90 12.91 -5.20
CA MET A 689 5.30 13.27 -4.94
C MET A 689 6.04 13.72 -6.20
N GLN A 690 6.83 14.78 -6.07
CA GLN A 690 7.61 15.40 -7.15
C GLN A 690 8.82 14.54 -7.53
N VAL A 691 8.94 14.20 -8.81
CA VAL A 691 10.05 13.44 -9.40
C VAL A 691 10.80 14.22 -10.48
N GLY A 692 10.40 15.47 -10.73
CA GLY A 692 10.97 16.33 -11.74
C GLY A 692 10.35 17.73 -11.74
N CYS A 693 10.83 18.59 -12.63
CA CYS A 693 10.39 19.98 -12.78
C CYS A 693 10.52 20.47 -14.22
N GLU A 694 10.09 21.69 -14.50
CA GLU A 694 10.07 22.31 -15.83
C GLU A 694 11.43 22.30 -16.55
N GLU A 695 12.49 22.64 -15.83
CA GLU A 695 13.84 22.92 -16.34
C GLU A 695 14.62 21.63 -16.55
N ASP A 696 14.52 20.70 -15.60
CA ASP A 696 15.26 19.42 -15.63
C ASP A 696 14.46 18.28 -16.26
N GLY A 697 13.14 18.46 -16.43
CA GLY A 697 12.21 17.38 -16.75
C GLY A 697 12.08 16.37 -15.61
N VAL A 698 11.77 15.12 -15.95
CA VAL A 698 11.84 13.97 -15.03
C VAL A 698 13.30 13.71 -14.67
N ALA A 699 13.61 13.62 -13.37
CA ALA A 699 14.99 13.43 -12.92
C ALA A 699 15.58 12.09 -13.44
N PRO A 700 16.90 12.02 -13.74
CA PRO A 700 17.51 10.84 -14.36
C PRO A 700 17.28 9.51 -13.65
N VAL A 701 17.33 9.50 -12.31
CA VAL A 701 17.05 8.29 -11.53
C VAL A 701 15.62 7.81 -11.75
N TRP A 702 14.65 8.72 -11.82
CA TRP A 702 13.25 8.40 -12.06
C TRP A 702 12.98 8.03 -13.52
N MET A 703 13.67 8.64 -14.48
CA MET A 703 13.62 8.22 -15.90
C MET A 703 14.01 6.75 -16.04
N SER A 704 15.10 6.33 -15.40
CA SER A 704 15.56 4.95 -15.43
C SER A 704 14.58 3.99 -14.76
N LEU A 705 13.97 4.39 -13.64
CA LEU A 705 13.02 3.55 -12.89
C LEU A 705 11.68 3.41 -13.62
N LEU A 706 11.20 4.49 -14.22
CA LEU A 706 9.92 4.54 -14.93
C LEU A 706 10.04 4.02 -16.37
N GLY A 707 11.24 4.07 -16.96
CA GLY A 707 11.44 3.79 -18.37
C GLY A 707 10.81 4.87 -19.25
N CYS A 708 11.00 6.14 -18.90
CA CYS A 708 10.51 7.29 -19.65
C CYS A 708 11.64 8.28 -19.98
N ASN A 709 11.40 9.17 -20.94
CA ASN A 709 12.29 10.28 -21.26
C ASN A 709 12.11 11.47 -20.29
N SER A 710 12.89 12.54 -20.48
CA SER A 710 12.88 13.73 -19.62
C SER A 710 11.56 14.49 -19.68
N LEU A 711 10.77 14.36 -20.75
CA LEU A 711 9.43 14.92 -20.87
C LEU A 711 8.35 13.99 -20.30
N GLY A 712 8.74 12.88 -19.67
CA GLY A 712 7.85 11.89 -19.10
C GLY A 712 7.13 11.01 -20.11
N GLY A 713 7.51 11.04 -21.40
CA GLY A 713 6.98 10.13 -22.42
C GLY A 713 7.67 8.76 -22.37
N VAL A 714 6.92 7.68 -22.66
CA VAL A 714 7.43 6.30 -22.78
C VAL A 714 8.24 6.12 -24.06
#